data_AF-A0A1R3FXZ4-F1
#
_entry.id   AF-A0A1R3FXZ4-F1
#
_cell.length_a   1.000
_cell.length_b   1.000
_cell.length_c   1.000
_cell.angle_alpha   90.00
_cell.angle_beta   90.00
_cell.angle_gamma   90.00
#
_symmetry.space_group_name_H-M   'P 1'
#
loop_
_entity.id
_entity.type
_entity.pdbx_description
1 polymer ?
#
loop_
_entity_poly.entity_id
_entity_poly.type
_entity_poly.pdbx_seq_one_letter_code
_entity_poly.pdbx_strand_id
1 'polypeptide(L)'
;MKKRSKTSTTFCLQNPFFPLFPFLLIFVVNVAIPVTGDTQLTPFDPIENITIDCGSSTDIGQANDHRPWTGDGNGKFSPTEQQSNSKLSTAPQPLPSSVDKFPFATARVSHSEFTYSIPLTSGPKFVRFYFYPTSYSGFNDTKAFFSVKAGPFTLLKNFSALLHAKGQPTLIKEFCLNVDESQRINLTFTPSPDILDSYAFINGIEIVSMPPNLYYGSPANKNGIPFVGQSEGSLYPLGNDTALEKLYRVNVGGSQIGSGKDTGMYRYWEEDTAYLAIAEPSVLPVNFSTNLDFTNIPSYSAPREVYTTARTMGQNKAVNENYSLTWEFSVDSGFHYLVRLHFCEFQIEITEQGDRVFEIKLANLSAETLADVIVWSGGNGFPIYKDYVLLIGNKENLKQQTLSIALHPAPSWRTAYSDAILNGLEIFKLSSNSNLAGLNPDPVAINPPGSSSPSQQSKSKTKTLIGIVVGVIAGIIVLSLLGFFIFRRKMRVKDSDSSKGTNLWSQFSTITKSTKSNKSHGSALPSDLCRYFSLAEIKGATNNFDSVFIIGVGGFEYYRRQQLTEKSDVYSFGVVLCEILCARPPISRTVDKAQVSLASWAQQCHKNGTLYKIIDPFLRGKIAPECLKKFTEVAMSCLLDDGTERPSMGDIVWNLEFALELETSGEEGFEANDAIEVDIDDESPLKNMAFEDDSGEVFSSIGDHVLNSTSTTTFSLTTSDEQSFASKDSDRLMSKAVFSQIGDPQGR
;
A
#
# COMPACT_ATOMS: atom_id res chain seq x y z
N MET A 1 10.49 32.96 82.05
CA MET A 1 11.57 33.99 81.87
C MET A 1 11.92 34.03 80.38
N LYS A 2 12.43 35.09 79.73
CA LYS A 2 12.99 36.40 80.16
C LYS A 2 12.54 37.50 79.15
N LYS A 3 12.30 38.74 79.60
CA LYS A 3 11.56 39.81 78.86
C LYS A 3 12.32 40.49 77.69
N ARG A 4 11.61 40.80 76.59
CA ARG A 4 11.41 42.13 75.92
C ARG A 4 10.65 41.90 74.59
N SER A 5 9.51 42.52 74.21
CA SER A 5 8.71 43.69 74.64
C SER A 5 9.19 45.07 74.18
N LYS A 6 8.50 45.64 73.16
CA LYS A 6 7.67 46.88 73.21
C LYS A 6 6.97 47.10 71.84
N THR A 7 5.63 47.05 71.73
CA THR A 7 4.62 48.16 71.84
C THR A 7 4.84 49.30 70.83
N SER A 8 3.96 49.55 69.84
CA SER A 8 2.51 49.87 69.86
C SER A 8 2.21 51.37 70.09
N THR A 9 1.56 52.00 69.10
CA THR A 9 0.45 52.99 69.14
C THR A 9 0.24 53.56 67.72
N THR A 10 -0.87 54.20 67.28
CA THR A 10 -2.33 54.10 67.52
C THR A 10 -2.99 55.09 66.52
N PHE A 11 -4.23 54.82 66.09
CA PHE A 11 -5.12 55.70 65.31
C PHE A 11 -5.06 57.20 65.67
N CYS A 12 -5.23 58.11 64.67
CA CYS A 12 -6.53 58.78 64.49
C CYS A 12 -6.68 59.70 63.24
N LEU A 13 -7.93 59.69 62.73
CA LEU A 13 -8.73 60.80 62.15
C LEU A 13 -8.43 61.43 60.77
N GLN A 14 -9.56 61.60 60.06
CA GLN A 14 -9.94 62.69 59.13
C GLN A 14 -9.33 62.76 57.72
N ASN A 15 -9.96 61.95 56.84
CA ASN A 15 -10.51 62.38 55.54
C ASN A 15 -11.21 63.76 55.64
N PRO A 16 -11.37 64.56 54.55
CA PRO A 16 -11.75 64.07 53.21
C PRO A 16 -11.00 64.69 52.00
N PHE A 17 -11.01 64.01 50.86
CA PHE A 17 -11.79 64.44 49.67
C PHE A 17 -11.86 63.33 48.60
N PHE A 18 -13.05 63.11 48.04
CA PHE A 18 -13.35 62.26 46.88
C PHE A 18 -13.13 63.05 45.56
N PRO A 19 -13.14 62.45 44.34
CA PRO A 19 -13.70 61.13 44.01
C PRO A 19 -12.87 60.20 43.10
N LEU A 20 -13.23 58.91 43.11
CA LEU A 20 -13.53 58.11 41.90
C LEU A 20 -14.16 56.76 42.28
N PHE A 21 -15.39 56.53 41.83
CA PHE A 21 -16.11 55.24 41.81
C PHE A 21 -16.21 54.78 40.34
N PRO A 22 -16.50 53.50 40.05
CA PRO A 22 -16.09 52.27 40.73
C PRO A 22 -15.42 51.28 39.74
N PHE A 23 -15.14 50.05 40.16
CA PHE A 23 -15.80 48.89 39.54
C PHE A 23 -15.68 47.64 40.42
N LEU A 24 -16.81 46.96 40.63
CA LEU A 24 -16.87 45.64 41.24
C LEU A 24 -16.63 44.61 40.13
N LEU A 25 -15.58 43.80 40.22
CA LEU A 25 -15.38 42.67 39.32
C LEU A 25 -14.83 41.44 40.06
N ILE A 26 -15.49 40.32 39.84
CA ILE A 26 -15.27 39.06 40.56
C ILE A 26 -14.07 38.37 39.92
N PHE A 27 -12.96 38.26 40.64
CA PHE A 27 -11.83 37.42 40.23
C PHE A 27 -12.19 35.95 40.44
N VAL A 28 -12.91 35.38 39.46
CA VAL A 28 -12.94 33.93 39.26
C VAL A 28 -11.53 33.54 38.81
N VAL A 29 -10.73 33.03 39.74
CA VAL A 29 -9.47 32.36 39.40
C VAL A 29 -9.84 31.05 38.73
N ASN A 30 -10.03 31.12 37.40
CA ASN A 30 -10.08 29.94 36.56
C ASN A 30 -8.71 29.27 36.66
N VAL A 31 -8.63 28.21 37.48
CA VAL A 31 -7.54 27.24 37.40
C VAL A 31 -7.71 26.51 36.08
N ALA A 32 -7.23 27.13 35.01
CA ALA A 32 -6.96 26.46 33.76
C ALA A 32 -5.85 25.45 34.03
N ILE A 33 -6.24 24.25 34.47
CA ILE A 33 -5.40 23.06 34.31
C ILE A 33 -5.09 23.03 32.81
N PRO A 34 -3.82 23.09 32.38
CA PRO A 34 -3.49 22.78 31.02
C PRO A 34 -3.81 21.29 30.84
N VAL A 35 -4.98 21.01 30.27
CA VAL A 35 -5.19 19.75 29.58
C VAL A 35 -4.16 19.78 28.46
N THR A 36 -3.05 19.08 28.67
CA THR A 36 -2.15 18.68 27.60
C THR A 36 -2.99 17.86 26.65
N GLY A 37 -3.52 18.52 25.62
CA GLY A 37 -4.45 17.88 24.70
C GLY A 37 -3.72 16.74 24.02
N ASP A 38 -4.24 15.52 24.16
CA ASP A 38 -3.92 14.46 23.22
C ASP A 38 -4.14 15.04 21.83
N THR A 39 -3.09 15.06 21.00
CA THR A 39 -3.11 15.57 19.62
C THR A 39 -3.84 14.58 18.72
N GLN A 40 -5.12 14.34 19.03
CA GLN A 40 -6.00 13.51 18.24
C GLN A 40 -6.07 14.08 16.82
N LEU A 41 -5.73 13.24 15.86
CA LEU A 41 -5.72 13.55 14.43
C LEU A 41 -7.17 13.56 13.91
N THR A 42 -7.99 14.49 14.42
CA THR A 42 -9.37 14.68 13.99
C THR A 42 -9.37 15.12 12.52
N PRO A 43 -10.05 14.41 11.61
CA PRO A 43 -10.28 14.87 10.25
C PRO A 43 -10.94 16.25 10.24
N PHE A 44 -10.72 17.03 9.18
CA PHE A 44 -11.45 18.28 8.98
C PHE A 44 -12.93 17.97 8.70
N ASP A 45 -13.86 18.62 9.39
CA ASP A 45 -15.29 18.48 9.15
C ASP A 45 -15.77 19.58 8.18
N PRO A 46 -16.09 19.27 6.92
CA PRO A 46 -16.43 20.27 5.92
C PRO A 46 -17.90 20.72 6.04
N ILE A 47 -18.10 22.04 6.13
CA ILE A 47 -19.41 22.72 6.23
C ILE A 47 -20.38 22.28 5.11
N GLU A 48 -19.85 22.02 3.91
CA GLU A 48 -20.50 21.39 2.79
C GLU A 48 -19.76 20.11 2.38
N ASN A 49 -20.50 19.01 2.29
CA ASN A 49 -20.09 17.75 1.65
C ASN A 49 -21.24 17.36 0.71
N ILE A 50 -21.25 17.94 -0.49
CA ILE A 50 -22.35 17.86 -1.45
C ILE A 50 -21.94 16.94 -2.59
N THR A 51 -22.72 15.90 -2.84
CA THR A 51 -22.47 14.82 -3.80
C THR A 51 -23.71 14.60 -4.67
N ILE A 52 -23.59 14.89 -5.98
CA ILE A 52 -24.69 14.91 -6.94
C ILE A 52 -24.49 13.77 -7.96
N ASP A 53 -25.46 12.87 -8.06
CA ASP A 53 -25.56 11.78 -9.05
C ASP A 53 -26.29 12.33 -10.29
N CYS A 54 -25.55 12.68 -11.33
CA CYS A 54 -26.07 13.39 -12.49
C CYS A 54 -26.73 12.42 -13.47
N GLY A 55 -27.95 12.71 -13.92
CA GLY A 55 -28.74 11.79 -14.72
C GLY A 55 -29.59 10.82 -13.90
N SER A 56 -29.57 10.93 -12.57
CA SER A 56 -30.24 10.03 -11.64
C SER A 56 -31.49 10.68 -11.04
N SER A 57 -32.58 9.93 -10.96
CA SER A 57 -33.86 10.35 -10.37
C SER A 57 -34.10 9.80 -8.97
N THR A 58 -33.13 9.09 -8.38
CA THR A 58 -33.20 8.58 -7.01
C THR A 58 -32.50 9.53 -6.04
N ASP A 59 -33.19 9.96 -4.98
CA ASP A 59 -32.67 10.97 -4.05
C ASP A 59 -31.46 10.51 -3.21
N ILE A 60 -31.25 9.20 -3.05
CA ILE A 60 -30.10 8.65 -2.28
C ILE A 60 -29.57 7.36 -2.93
N GLY A 61 -28.41 7.44 -3.57
CA GLY A 61 -27.48 6.33 -3.76
C GLY A 61 -26.43 6.28 -2.63
N GLN A 62 -25.68 5.18 -2.52
CA GLN A 62 -24.49 5.09 -1.66
C GLN A 62 -23.30 4.60 -2.47
N ALA A 63 -22.21 5.35 -2.43
CA ALA A 63 -20.93 4.95 -3.03
C ALA A 63 -20.11 4.05 -2.07
N ASN A 64 -18.98 3.54 -2.56
CA ASN A 64 -18.08 2.66 -1.79
C ASN A 64 -17.43 3.34 -0.58
N ASP A 65 -17.43 4.68 -0.53
CA ASP A 65 -16.99 5.50 0.62
C ASP A 65 -18.12 5.74 1.64
N HIS A 66 -19.25 5.04 1.49
CA HIS A 66 -20.50 5.18 2.26
C HIS A 66 -21.17 6.56 2.20
N ARG A 67 -20.67 7.53 1.42
CA ARG A 67 -21.36 8.82 1.27
C ARG A 67 -22.67 8.63 0.50
N PRO A 68 -23.73 9.36 0.89
CA PRO A 68 -24.92 9.47 0.05
C PRO A 68 -24.57 10.23 -1.24
N TRP A 69 -25.20 9.88 -2.35
CA TRP A 69 -25.16 10.64 -3.60
C TRP A 69 -26.59 10.99 -4.01
N THR A 70 -26.87 12.27 -4.26
CA THR A 70 -28.22 12.80 -4.47
C THR A 70 -28.51 12.97 -5.96
N GLY A 71 -29.59 12.36 -6.47
CA GLY A 71 -29.98 12.53 -7.87
C GLY A 71 -30.27 13.98 -8.28
N ASP A 72 -29.89 14.35 -9.50
CA ASP A 72 -30.20 15.66 -10.08
C ASP A 72 -31.57 15.75 -10.78
N GLY A 73 -32.26 14.62 -10.93
CA GLY A 73 -33.46 14.50 -11.78
C GLY A 73 -34.67 15.29 -11.29
N ASN A 74 -34.77 15.55 -9.97
CA ASN A 74 -35.78 16.42 -9.36
C ASN A 74 -35.18 17.18 -8.17
N GLY A 75 -35.75 18.35 -7.83
CA GLY A 75 -35.48 19.03 -6.57
C GLY A 75 -34.28 19.99 -6.57
N LYS A 76 -33.55 20.07 -5.44
CA LYS A 76 -32.59 21.15 -5.12
C LYS A 76 -31.44 21.29 -6.13
N PHE A 77 -31.03 20.18 -6.75
CA PHE A 77 -29.86 20.11 -7.62
C PHE A 77 -30.19 19.98 -9.11
N SER A 78 -31.47 20.07 -9.50
CA SER A 78 -31.83 20.08 -10.92
C SER A 78 -31.28 21.34 -11.63
N PRO A 79 -30.54 21.19 -12.74
CA PRO A 79 -29.95 22.32 -13.44
C PRO A 79 -30.99 23.12 -14.24
N THR A 80 -30.71 24.40 -14.46
CA THR A 80 -31.48 25.25 -15.37
C THR A 80 -30.97 25.10 -16.80
N GLU A 81 -31.89 25.14 -17.77
CA GLU A 81 -31.61 24.96 -19.20
C GLU A 81 -32.53 25.89 -20.01
N GLN A 82 -32.05 26.46 -21.12
CA GLN A 82 -32.85 27.39 -21.94
C GLN A 82 -33.92 26.70 -22.80
N GLN A 83 -33.72 25.42 -23.08
CA GLN A 83 -34.62 24.52 -23.80
C GLN A 83 -34.52 23.16 -23.10
N SER A 84 -35.62 22.44 -22.90
CA SER A 84 -35.65 21.17 -22.14
C SER A 84 -35.05 19.98 -22.93
N ASN A 85 -33.78 20.11 -23.32
CA ASN A 85 -33.06 19.20 -24.20
C ASN A 85 -32.14 18.23 -23.44
N SER A 86 -31.79 18.54 -22.18
CA SER A 86 -31.00 17.66 -21.33
C SER A 86 -31.79 16.41 -20.96
N LYS A 87 -31.14 15.27 -21.12
CA LYS A 87 -31.73 13.95 -20.84
C LYS A 87 -30.99 13.31 -19.67
N LEU A 88 -31.78 12.70 -18.80
CA LEU A 88 -31.32 11.67 -17.87
C LEU A 88 -30.92 10.46 -18.71
N SER A 89 -29.73 9.92 -18.50
CA SER A 89 -29.24 8.74 -19.23
C SER A 89 -28.51 7.78 -18.32
N THR A 90 -28.56 6.50 -18.65
CA THR A 90 -27.84 5.42 -17.94
C THR A 90 -26.68 4.96 -18.81
N ALA A 91 -25.53 4.70 -18.20
CA ALA A 91 -24.40 4.08 -18.87
C ALA A 91 -24.73 2.64 -19.33
N PRO A 92 -24.11 2.12 -20.41
CA PRO A 92 -24.29 0.75 -20.86
C PRO A 92 -24.08 -0.29 -19.74
N GLN A 93 -24.87 -1.36 -19.76
CA GLN A 93 -24.85 -2.41 -18.73
C GLN A 93 -24.46 -3.78 -19.32
N PRO A 94 -23.74 -4.64 -18.57
CA PRO A 94 -23.20 -4.37 -17.23
C PRO A 94 -22.01 -3.39 -17.25
N LEU A 95 -21.86 -2.62 -16.17
CA LEU A 95 -20.64 -1.81 -15.96
C LEU A 95 -19.39 -2.70 -15.86
N PRO A 96 -18.21 -2.22 -16.31
CA PRO A 96 -16.94 -2.89 -16.05
C PRO A 96 -16.66 -2.99 -14.54
N SER A 97 -15.99 -4.05 -14.09
CA SER A 97 -15.64 -4.27 -12.68
C SER A 97 -14.64 -3.26 -12.09
N SER A 98 -14.07 -2.39 -12.93
CA SER A 98 -13.21 -1.26 -12.55
C SER A 98 -13.96 0.09 -12.50
N VAL A 99 -15.27 0.10 -12.71
CA VAL A 99 -16.11 1.31 -12.71
C VAL A 99 -17.16 1.21 -11.61
N ASP A 100 -17.01 2.06 -10.59
CA ASP A 100 -17.95 2.13 -9.47
C ASP A 100 -19.34 2.58 -9.92
N LYS A 101 -20.39 1.97 -9.35
CA LYS A 101 -21.78 2.29 -9.70
C LYS A 101 -22.11 3.78 -9.50
N PHE A 102 -21.63 4.38 -8.41
CA PHE A 102 -21.87 5.78 -8.10
C PHE A 102 -20.56 6.58 -8.19
N PRO A 103 -20.52 7.70 -8.93
CA PRO A 103 -21.60 8.29 -9.74
C PRO A 103 -21.68 7.76 -11.19
N PHE A 104 -20.85 6.79 -11.60
CA PHE A 104 -20.63 6.52 -13.04
C PHE A 104 -21.75 5.74 -13.76
N ALA A 105 -22.72 5.14 -13.08
CA ALA A 105 -23.84 4.42 -13.72
C ALA A 105 -24.81 5.33 -14.48
N THR A 106 -24.83 6.62 -14.14
CA THR A 106 -25.80 7.62 -14.63
C THR A 106 -25.05 8.83 -15.19
N ALA A 107 -25.64 9.51 -16.17
CA ALA A 107 -25.12 10.77 -16.70
C ALA A 107 -26.26 11.71 -17.11
N ARG A 108 -26.08 13.01 -16.87
CA ARG A 108 -26.83 14.05 -17.58
C ARG A 108 -26.12 14.36 -18.89
N VAL A 109 -26.86 14.36 -19.99
CA VAL A 109 -26.36 14.62 -21.36
C VAL A 109 -27.21 15.70 -22.03
N SER A 110 -26.62 16.68 -22.72
CA SER A 110 -27.38 17.66 -23.53
C SER A 110 -26.60 18.24 -24.71
N HIS A 111 -27.30 18.46 -25.81
CA HIS A 111 -26.87 19.30 -26.94
C HIS A 111 -27.12 20.80 -26.70
N SER A 112 -27.59 21.20 -25.52
CA SER A 112 -27.84 22.58 -25.12
C SER A 112 -27.07 22.94 -23.84
N GLU A 113 -26.90 24.23 -23.58
CA GLU A 113 -26.23 24.70 -22.36
C GLU A 113 -27.15 24.54 -21.13
N PHE A 114 -26.62 23.86 -20.10
CA PHE A 114 -27.27 23.69 -18.80
C PHE A 114 -26.37 24.19 -17.66
N THR A 115 -26.98 24.66 -16.57
CA THR A 115 -26.27 25.23 -15.41
C THR A 115 -26.80 24.69 -14.10
N TYR A 116 -25.93 24.11 -13.27
CA TYR A 116 -26.24 23.90 -11.87
C TYR A 116 -26.01 25.20 -11.10
N SER A 117 -26.95 25.59 -10.25
CA SER A 117 -26.78 26.73 -9.34
C SER A 117 -26.88 26.21 -7.90
N ILE A 118 -25.74 26.13 -7.21
CA ILE A 118 -25.61 25.45 -5.92
C ILE A 118 -25.34 26.50 -4.83
N PRO A 119 -26.17 26.59 -3.78
CA PRO A 119 -25.91 27.48 -2.66
C PRO A 119 -24.79 26.93 -1.76
N LEU A 120 -23.85 27.80 -1.37
CA LEU A 120 -22.64 27.50 -0.60
C LEU A 120 -22.29 28.67 0.33
N THR A 121 -21.56 28.43 1.40
CA THR A 121 -20.90 29.48 2.19
C THR A 121 -19.73 30.11 1.42
N SER A 122 -19.31 31.30 1.84
CA SER A 122 -18.09 31.96 1.34
C SER A 122 -16.82 31.17 1.70
N GLY A 123 -15.68 31.52 1.10
CA GLY A 123 -14.39 30.86 1.29
C GLY A 123 -14.19 29.64 0.38
N PRO A 124 -13.02 28.99 0.44
CA PRO A 124 -12.61 28.04 -0.58
C PRO A 124 -13.30 26.67 -0.51
N LYS A 125 -13.41 26.03 -1.67
CA LYS A 125 -14.09 24.75 -1.90
C LYS A 125 -13.26 23.89 -2.86
N PHE A 126 -13.22 22.59 -2.63
CA PHE A 126 -12.95 21.61 -3.69
C PHE A 126 -14.21 21.48 -4.56
N VAL A 127 -14.04 21.42 -5.87
CA VAL A 127 -15.08 21.07 -6.84
C VAL A 127 -14.54 19.96 -7.74
N ARG A 128 -15.20 18.80 -7.72
CA ARG A 128 -14.79 17.60 -8.46
C ARG A 128 -15.85 17.22 -9.48
N PHE A 129 -15.43 17.00 -10.72
CA PHE A 129 -16.29 16.54 -11.81
C PHE A 129 -15.92 15.11 -12.20
N TYR A 130 -16.92 14.23 -12.23
CA TYR A 130 -16.80 12.80 -12.51
C TYR A 130 -17.32 12.50 -13.90
N PHE A 131 -16.49 11.85 -14.72
CA PHE A 131 -16.81 11.50 -16.11
C PHE A 131 -16.53 10.02 -16.37
N TYR A 132 -17.53 9.33 -16.94
CA TYR A 132 -17.39 8.05 -17.62
C TYR A 132 -17.57 8.29 -19.13
N PRO A 133 -16.47 8.45 -19.91
CA PRO A 133 -16.55 8.63 -21.36
C PRO A 133 -17.00 7.32 -22.05
N THR A 134 -18.30 7.20 -22.29
CA THR A 134 -18.94 6.09 -22.99
C THR A 134 -20.12 6.59 -23.83
N SER A 135 -20.62 5.78 -24.75
CA SER A 135 -21.78 6.10 -25.57
C SER A 135 -23.08 5.95 -24.76
N TYR A 136 -23.82 7.04 -24.63
CA TYR A 136 -25.12 7.10 -23.95
C TYR A 136 -26.28 7.00 -24.94
N SER A 137 -27.52 6.87 -24.47
CA SER A 137 -28.68 6.63 -25.34
C SER A 137 -28.95 7.80 -26.31
N GLY A 138 -28.49 7.65 -27.55
CA GLY A 138 -28.55 8.69 -28.59
C GLY A 138 -27.34 9.63 -28.65
N PHE A 139 -26.28 9.40 -27.87
CA PHE A 139 -25.10 10.27 -27.79
C PHE A 139 -23.81 9.44 -27.90
N ASN A 140 -22.97 9.72 -28.90
CA ASN A 140 -21.74 8.99 -29.19
C ASN A 140 -20.53 9.61 -28.47
N ASP A 141 -19.77 8.84 -27.70
CA ASP A 141 -18.62 9.30 -26.92
C ASP A 141 -17.62 10.20 -27.71
N THR A 142 -17.35 9.91 -28.98
CA THR A 142 -16.48 10.74 -29.85
C THR A 142 -17.02 12.14 -30.15
N LYS A 143 -18.27 12.46 -29.78
CA LYS A 143 -18.91 13.78 -29.90
C LYS A 143 -18.99 14.55 -28.58
N ALA A 144 -18.53 13.97 -27.47
CA ALA A 144 -18.45 14.65 -26.18
C ALA A 144 -17.32 15.70 -26.15
N PHE A 145 -17.61 16.88 -26.69
CA PHE A 145 -16.75 18.05 -26.69
C PHE A 145 -17.51 19.27 -26.15
N PHE A 146 -17.06 19.81 -25.02
CA PHE A 146 -17.76 20.87 -24.31
C PHE A 146 -16.82 21.75 -23.47
N SER A 147 -17.37 22.81 -22.89
CA SER A 147 -16.70 23.72 -21.96
C SER A 147 -17.42 23.70 -20.61
N VAL A 148 -16.68 23.94 -19.53
CA VAL A 148 -17.22 24.05 -18.17
C VAL A 148 -16.73 25.34 -17.53
N LYS A 149 -17.67 26.15 -17.05
CA LYS A 149 -17.41 27.39 -16.30
C LYS A 149 -17.91 27.29 -14.87
N ALA A 150 -17.18 27.93 -13.96
CA ALA A 150 -17.54 28.09 -12.56
C ALA A 150 -17.39 29.56 -12.15
N GLY A 151 -18.51 30.29 -12.07
CA GLY A 151 -18.49 31.74 -11.89
C GLY A 151 -17.69 32.44 -13.01
N PRO A 152 -16.65 33.23 -12.71
CA PRO A 152 -15.81 33.86 -13.72
C PRO A 152 -14.85 32.88 -14.42
N PHE A 153 -14.56 31.72 -13.80
CA PHE A 153 -13.52 30.82 -14.25
C PHE A 153 -13.96 29.90 -15.39
N THR A 154 -13.13 29.82 -16.44
CA THR A 154 -13.24 28.76 -17.46
C THR A 154 -12.33 27.61 -17.06
N LEU A 155 -12.94 26.55 -16.50
CA LEU A 155 -12.23 25.38 -15.98
C LEU A 155 -11.82 24.43 -17.10
N LEU A 156 -12.74 24.19 -18.03
CA LEU A 156 -12.57 23.30 -19.19
C LEU A 156 -13.08 24.00 -20.44
N LYS A 157 -12.43 23.79 -21.60
CA LYS A 157 -12.80 24.43 -22.88
C LYS A 157 -12.52 23.49 -24.04
N ASN A 158 -13.54 23.23 -24.88
CA ASN A 158 -13.49 22.23 -25.95
C ASN A 158 -12.91 20.87 -25.48
N PHE A 159 -13.20 20.52 -24.23
CA PHE A 159 -12.68 19.36 -23.50
C PHE A 159 -13.39 18.08 -23.93
N SER A 160 -12.61 17.01 -24.11
CA SER A 160 -13.12 15.65 -24.26
C SER A 160 -12.59 14.76 -23.14
N ALA A 161 -13.50 14.25 -22.31
CA ALA A 161 -13.18 13.30 -21.24
C ALA A 161 -12.50 12.03 -21.77
N LEU A 162 -12.87 11.58 -22.98
CA LEU A 162 -12.30 10.40 -23.64
C LEU A 162 -10.78 10.58 -23.90
N LEU A 163 -10.37 11.75 -24.37
CA LEU A 163 -8.96 12.06 -24.62
C LEU A 163 -8.19 12.25 -23.30
N HIS A 164 -8.77 12.96 -22.33
CA HIS A 164 -8.13 13.22 -21.05
C HIS A 164 -8.02 11.99 -20.13
N ALA A 165 -8.87 10.97 -20.29
CA ALA A 165 -8.77 9.72 -19.53
C ALA A 165 -7.54 8.87 -19.91
N LYS A 166 -6.88 9.14 -21.05
CA LYS A 166 -5.65 8.47 -21.51
C LYS A 166 -5.69 6.92 -21.44
N GLY A 167 -6.86 6.33 -21.67
CA GLY A 167 -7.09 4.88 -21.65
C GLY A 167 -7.68 4.32 -20.35
N GLN A 168 -7.80 5.11 -19.29
CA GLN A 168 -8.57 4.74 -18.10
C GLN A 168 -10.08 4.75 -18.39
N PRO A 169 -10.89 3.93 -17.70
CA PRO A 169 -12.33 3.87 -17.96
C PRO A 169 -13.06 5.12 -17.46
N THR A 170 -12.55 5.78 -16.42
CA THR A 170 -13.17 6.96 -15.77
C THR A 170 -12.15 8.07 -15.58
N LEU A 171 -12.64 9.31 -15.47
CA LEU A 171 -11.84 10.51 -15.25
C LEU A 171 -12.48 11.38 -14.16
N ILE A 172 -11.67 11.84 -13.21
CA ILE A 172 -12.05 12.82 -12.19
C ILE A 172 -11.22 14.09 -12.40
N LYS A 173 -11.87 15.25 -12.41
CA LYS A 173 -11.22 16.57 -12.50
C LYS A 173 -11.50 17.35 -11.21
N GLU A 174 -10.48 17.53 -10.37
CA GLU A 174 -10.56 18.29 -9.12
C GLU A 174 -10.01 19.71 -9.31
N PHE A 175 -10.79 20.69 -8.84
CA PHE A 175 -10.45 22.12 -8.83
C PHE A 175 -10.57 22.66 -7.40
N CYS A 176 -9.75 23.66 -7.05
CA CYS A 176 -9.98 24.50 -5.87
C CYS A 176 -10.42 25.89 -6.31
N LEU A 177 -11.52 26.38 -5.74
CA LEU A 177 -12.14 27.67 -6.07
C LEU A 177 -12.47 28.43 -4.79
N ASN A 178 -12.22 29.74 -4.74
CA ASN A 178 -12.86 30.59 -3.74
C ASN A 178 -14.32 30.88 -4.15
N VAL A 179 -15.24 30.83 -3.18
CA VAL A 179 -16.62 31.30 -3.36
C VAL A 179 -16.79 32.58 -2.56
N ASP A 180 -17.35 33.62 -3.19
CA ASP A 180 -17.52 34.93 -2.58
C ASP A 180 -18.86 35.06 -1.83
N GLU A 181 -19.16 36.26 -1.31
CA GLU A 181 -20.37 36.55 -0.53
C GLU A 181 -21.71 36.40 -1.29
N SER A 182 -21.69 36.07 -2.58
CA SER A 182 -22.89 35.74 -3.38
C SER A 182 -23.63 34.48 -2.89
N GLN A 183 -22.99 33.67 -2.05
CA GLN A 183 -23.50 32.42 -1.47
C GLN A 183 -23.98 31.38 -2.50
N ARG A 184 -23.58 31.49 -3.77
CA ARG A 184 -23.93 30.54 -4.83
C ARG A 184 -22.80 30.40 -5.84
N ILE A 185 -22.52 29.15 -6.23
CA ILE A 185 -21.71 28.85 -7.41
C ILE A 185 -22.63 28.42 -8.57
N ASN A 186 -22.35 28.93 -9.77
CA ASN A 186 -22.99 28.50 -11.00
C ASN A 186 -21.98 27.67 -11.80
N LEU A 187 -22.31 26.41 -12.07
CA LEU A 187 -21.52 25.45 -12.84
C LEU A 187 -22.21 25.23 -14.19
N THR A 188 -21.71 25.91 -15.23
CA THR A 188 -22.33 25.94 -16.58
C THR A 188 -21.57 25.01 -17.53
N PHE A 189 -22.31 24.14 -18.21
CA PHE A 189 -21.83 23.15 -19.16
C PHE A 189 -22.31 23.53 -20.57
N THR A 190 -21.38 23.91 -21.46
CA THR A 190 -21.67 24.43 -22.80
C THR A 190 -21.09 23.50 -23.88
N PRO A 191 -21.90 22.82 -24.70
CA PRO A 191 -21.43 22.05 -25.86
C PRO A 191 -20.55 22.88 -26.81
N SER A 192 -19.60 22.25 -27.49
CA SER A 192 -18.66 22.95 -28.38
C SER A 192 -19.34 23.36 -29.70
N PRO A 193 -19.49 24.66 -30.00
CA PRO A 193 -20.21 25.13 -31.19
C PRO A 193 -19.47 24.81 -32.50
N ASP A 194 -18.16 24.56 -32.42
CA ASP A 194 -17.29 24.28 -33.56
C ASP A 194 -17.42 22.83 -34.08
N ILE A 195 -18.17 21.97 -33.37
CA ILE A 195 -18.31 20.53 -33.65
C ILE A 195 -19.79 20.18 -33.83
N LEU A 196 -20.16 19.75 -35.03
CA LEU A 196 -21.52 19.29 -35.34
C LEU A 196 -21.91 18.10 -34.45
N ASP A 197 -23.14 18.12 -33.92
CA ASP A 197 -23.70 17.15 -32.97
C ASP A 197 -22.93 17.00 -31.66
N SER A 198 -22.14 18.02 -31.26
CA SER A 198 -21.49 18.02 -29.95
C SER A 198 -22.50 18.02 -28.80
N TYR A 199 -22.09 17.50 -27.65
CA TYR A 199 -22.87 17.56 -26.42
C TYR A 199 -21.96 17.70 -25.20
N ALA A 200 -22.53 18.23 -24.12
CA ALA A 200 -21.93 18.22 -22.80
C ALA A 200 -22.50 17.07 -21.98
N PHE A 201 -21.68 16.45 -21.13
CA PHE A 201 -22.13 15.45 -20.18
C PHE A 201 -21.40 15.53 -18.84
N ILE A 202 -22.03 14.99 -17.80
CA ILE A 202 -21.47 14.85 -16.47
C ILE A 202 -22.12 13.65 -15.76
N ASN A 203 -21.33 12.82 -15.07
CA ASN A 203 -21.83 11.68 -14.29
C ASN A 203 -22.05 12.06 -12.83
N GLY A 204 -21.15 12.86 -12.25
CA GLY A 204 -21.34 13.38 -10.91
C GLY A 204 -20.58 14.66 -10.64
N ILE A 205 -21.09 15.43 -9.67
CA ILE A 205 -20.47 16.65 -9.17
C ILE A 205 -20.34 16.51 -7.66
N GLU A 206 -19.14 16.71 -7.14
CA GLU A 206 -18.87 16.77 -5.71
C GLU A 206 -18.30 18.15 -5.34
N ILE A 207 -18.79 18.72 -4.24
CA ILE A 207 -18.31 19.98 -3.66
C ILE A 207 -18.05 19.76 -2.17
N VAL A 208 -16.82 20.01 -1.74
CA VAL A 208 -16.39 19.86 -0.34
C VAL A 208 -15.76 21.16 0.14
N SER A 209 -16.11 21.65 1.33
CA SER A 209 -15.44 22.83 1.90
C SER A 209 -13.94 22.59 2.07
N MET A 210 -13.13 23.63 1.83
CA MET A 210 -11.69 23.58 2.08
C MET A 210 -11.34 24.55 3.23
N PRO A 211 -10.40 24.18 4.13
CA PRO A 211 -9.88 25.12 5.13
C PRO A 211 -9.26 26.35 4.44
N PRO A 212 -9.49 27.57 4.96
CA PRO A 212 -9.07 28.80 4.28
C PRO A 212 -7.56 28.90 4.07
N ASN A 213 -6.77 28.25 4.94
CA ASN A 213 -5.31 28.33 4.96
C ASN A 213 -4.62 27.10 4.33
N LEU A 214 -5.34 26.24 3.60
CA LEU A 214 -4.74 25.00 3.06
C LEU A 214 -3.82 25.28 1.85
N TYR A 215 -4.31 25.97 0.82
CA TYR A 215 -3.51 26.40 -0.35
C TYR A 215 -3.53 27.93 -0.48
N TYR A 216 -4.68 28.56 -0.28
CA TYR A 216 -4.82 30.00 -0.11
C TYR A 216 -4.31 30.45 1.26
N GLY A 217 -3.98 31.74 1.42
CA GLY A 217 -3.91 32.43 2.71
C GLY A 217 -2.92 31.91 3.79
N SER A 218 -2.14 30.86 3.50
CA SER A 218 -1.30 30.18 4.51
C SER A 218 -0.33 31.17 5.19
N PRO A 219 -0.24 31.18 6.54
CA PRO A 219 0.64 32.10 7.27
C PRO A 219 2.11 32.04 6.84
N ALA A 220 2.59 30.87 6.38
CA ALA A 220 3.94 30.69 5.84
C ALA A 220 4.17 31.49 4.53
N ASN A 221 3.12 31.62 3.72
CA ASN A 221 3.15 32.25 2.39
C ASN A 221 2.60 33.69 2.41
N LYS A 222 2.52 34.33 3.59
CA LYS A 222 1.88 35.66 3.77
C LYS A 222 2.44 36.77 2.86
N ASN A 223 3.69 36.65 2.44
CA ASN A 223 4.36 37.61 1.55
C ASN A 223 4.34 37.19 0.07
N GLY A 224 3.72 36.05 -0.26
CA GLY A 224 3.82 35.35 -1.54
C GLY A 224 4.64 34.05 -1.44
N ILE A 225 4.62 33.26 -2.51
CA ILE A 225 5.25 31.93 -2.63
C ILE A 225 6.54 32.05 -3.47
N PRO A 226 7.68 31.41 -3.11
CA PRO A 226 8.90 31.45 -3.93
C PRO A 226 8.68 31.16 -5.42
N PHE A 227 9.06 32.12 -6.29
CA PHE A 227 8.87 32.01 -7.74
C PHE A 227 10.16 31.54 -8.42
N VAL A 228 10.25 30.23 -8.64
CA VAL A 228 11.42 29.54 -9.21
C VAL A 228 11.63 29.96 -10.68
N GLY A 229 12.89 30.21 -11.04
CA GLY A 229 13.28 30.68 -12.38
C GLY A 229 13.21 32.20 -12.59
N GLN A 230 12.83 32.96 -11.57
CA GLN A 230 12.94 34.42 -11.56
C GLN A 230 14.22 34.90 -10.85
N SER A 231 14.38 36.22 -10.70
CA SER A 231 15.42 36.80 -9.84
C SER A 231 15.29 36.31 -8.39
N GLU A 232 16.44 36.13 -7.71
CA GLU A 232 16.51 35.71 -6.31
C GLU A 232 15.59 36.54 -5.41
N GLY A 233 14.86 35.88 -4.51
CA GLY A 233 13.87 36.52 -3.62
C GLY A 233 12.55 36.92 -4.27
N SER A 234 12.31 36.61 -5.55
CA SER A 234 11.02 36.85 -6.21
C SER A 234 9.90 35.97 -5.63
N LEU A 235 8.74 36.57 -5.35
CA LEU A 235 7.57 35.91 -4.76
C LEU A 235 6.35 36.04 -5.67
N TYR A 236 5.62 34.95 -5.85
CA TYR A 236 4.37 34.87 -6.58
C TYR A 236 3.19 35.16 -5.62
N PRO A 237 2.33 36.16 -5.89
CA PRO A 237 1.15 36.43 -5.08
C PRO A 237 0.01 35.47 -5.45
N LEU A 238 -0.25 34.46 -4.60
CA LEU A 238 -1.41 33.57 -4.75
C LEU A 238 -2.64 34.17 -4.06
N GLY A 239 -3.51 34.82 -4.83
CA GLY A 239 -4.75 35.42 -4.33
C GLY A 239 -5.96 34.47 -4.35
N ASN A 240 -7.01 34.84 -3.62
CA ASN A 240 -8.29 34.12 -3.60
C ASN A 240 -9.01 34.18 -4.97
N ASP A 241 -8.63 35.12 -5.83
CA ASP A 241 -9.05 35.26 -7.22
C ASP A 241 -8.37 34.25 -8.18
N THR A 242 -7.46 33.42 -7.68
CA THR A 242 -6.79 32.37 -8.46
C THR A 242 -7.51 31.04 -8.28
N ALA A 243 -8.00 30.44 -9.36
CA ALA A 243 -8.49 29.06 -9.35
C ALA A 243 -7.33 28.07 -9.54
N LEU A 244 -7.39 26.91 -8.88
CA LEU A 244 -6.41 25.83 -8.99
C LEU A 244 -7.05 24.59 -9.65
N GLU A 245 -6.27 23.83 -10.42
CA GLU A 245 -6.64 22.50 -10.92
C GLU A 245 -5.62 21.46 -10.42
N LYS A 246 -6.07 20.40 -9.72
CA LYS A 246 -5.23 19.27 -9.26
C LYS A 246 -4.81 18.45 -10.47
N LEU A 247 -3.51 18.45 -10.79
CA LEU A 247 -2.95 17.49 -11.74
C LEU A 247 -2.49 16.23 -11.02
N TYR A 248 -1.57 16.37 -10.06
CA TYR A 248 -0.99 15.24 -9.31
C TYR A 248 -1.09 15.45 -7.80
N ARG A 249 -1.30 14.37 -7.06
CA ARG A 249 -1.25 14.31 -5.58
C ARG A 249 -0.73 12.94 -5.20
N VAL A 250 0.44 12.87 -4.59
CA VAL A 250 1.24 11.64 -4.54
C VAL A 250 1.77 11.40 -3.14
N ASN A 251 1.57 10.18 -2.63
CA ASN A 251 2.22 9.65 -1.44
C ASN A 251 3.59 9.08 -1.84
N VAL A 252 4.69 9.67 -1.38
CA VAL A 252 6.03 9.35 -1.89
C VAL A 252 6.66 8.23 -1.07
N GLY A 253 6.93 7.10 -1.73
CA GLY A 253 7.42 5.89 -1.08
C GLY A 253 6.38 5.13 -0.25
N GLY A 254 5.14 5.63 -0.18
CA GLY A 254 3.99 4.96 0.43
C GLY A 254 3.00 4.43 -0.61
N SER A 255 1.99 3.71 -0.13
CA SER A 255 0.90 3.20 -0.97
C SER A 255 -0.19 4.26 -1.22
N GLN A 256 -1.01 4.03 -2.25
CA GLN A 256 -2.16 4.87 -2.58
C GLN A 256 -3.13 5.05 -1.39
N ILE A 257 -3.62 6.28 -1.19
CA ILE A 257 -4.58 6.64 -0.13
C ILE A 257 -5.91 7.00 -0.79
N GLY A 258 -6.88 6.09 -0.72
CA GLY A 258 -8.23 6.31 -1.23
C GLY A 258 -8.96 7.40 -0.44
N SER A 259 -9.85 8.16 -1.11
CA SER A 259 -10.53 9.35 -0.57
C SER A 259 -11.16 9.19 0.81
N GLY A 260 -11.74 8.02 1.14
CA GLY A 260 -12.31 7.75 2.47
C GLY A 260 -11.29 7.65 3.63
N LYS A 261 -9.98 7.65 3.34
CA LYS A 261 -8.89 7.73 4.31
C LYS A 261 -8.21 9.10 4.36
N ASP A 262 -8.63 10.08 3.55
CA ASP A 262 -8.13 11.45 3.65
C ASP A 262 -8.61 12.13 4.94
N THR A 263 -7.98 13.24 5.31
CA THR A 263 -8.30 14.04 6.50
C THR A 263 -9.60 14.86 6.34
N GLY A 264 -10.68 14.22 5.89
CA GLY A 264 -12.04 14.77 5.78
C GLY A 264 -12.37 15.53 4.49
N MET A 265 -11.38 15.75 3.61
CA MET A 265 -11.55 16.48 2.35
C MET A 265 -11.65 15.57 1.12
N TYR A 266 -11.68 14.24 1.32
CA TYR A 266 -11.87 13.21 0.29
C TYR A 266 -10.85 13.25 -0.87
N ARG A 267 -9.63 13.76 -0.62
CA ARG A 267 -8.53 13.78 -1.59
C ARG A 267 -7.98 12.37 -1.82
N TYR A 268 -7.84 11.97 -3.08
CA TYR A 268 -7.13 10.74 -3.45
C TYR A 268 -5.61 11.00 -3.56
N TRP A 269 -4.78 10.15 -2.97
CA TRP A 269 -3.31 10.19 -3.13
C TRP A 269 -2.83 8.98 -3.94
N GLU A 270 -2.12 9.26 -5.02
CA GLU A 270 -1.53 8.31 -5.96
C GLU A 270 -0.16 7.80 -5.41
N GLU A 271 0.33 6.63 -5.85
CA GLU A 271 1.69 6.17 -5.49
C GLU A 271 2.76 6.77 -6.42
N ASP A 272 4.00 6.95 -5.94
CA ASP A 272 5.03 7.70 -6.70
C ASP A 272 5.75 6.91 -7.79
N THR A 273 5.61 5.58 -7.77
CA THR A 273 6.24 4.61 -8.68
C THR A 273 6.09 4.99 -10.16
N ALA A 274 4.89 5.44 -10.56
CA ALA A 274 4.52 5.75 -11.93
C ALA A 274 5.16 7.01 -12.52
N TYR A 275 5.83 7.83 -11.69
CA TYR A 275 6.45 9.10 -12.10
C TYR A 275 7.97 9.10 -11.94
N LEU A 276 8.59 8.05 -11.39
CA LEU A 276 10.04 7.99 -11.19
C LEU A 276 10.79 7.91 -12.54
N ALA A 277 11.62 8.91 -12.81
CA ALA A 277 12.51 8.95 -13.97
C ALA A 277 13.94 8.50 -13.63
N ILE A 278 14.42 8.80 -12.41
CA ILE A 278 15.74 8.36 -11.92
C ILE A 278 15.60 8.00 -10.44
N ALA A 279 15.93 6.76 -10.06
CA ALA A 279 15.64 6.22 -8.74
C ALA A 279 16.72 5.24 -8.19
N GLU A 280 17.92 5.23 -8.76
CA GLU A 280 18.91 4.15 -8.56
C GLU A 280 20.13 4.56 -7.70
N PRO A 281 20.37 3.91 -6.55
CA PRO A 281 19.44 3.15 -5.71
C PRO A 281 18.67 4.08 -4.78
N SER A 282 17.36 3.85 -4.61
CA SER A 282 16.53 4.55 -3.62
C SER A 282 15.99 3.58 -2.57
N VAL A 283 15.70 4.11 -1.38
CA VAL A 283 15.21 3.37 -0.22
C VAL A 283 13.82 3.88 0.14
N LEU A 284 12.99 2.98 0.69
CA LEU A 284 11.64 3.25 1.17
C LEU A 284 11.58 3.13 2.69
N PRO A 285 12.09 4.11 3.45
CA PRO A 285 11.90 4.14 4.89
C PRO A 285 10.40 4.34 5.22
N VAL A 286 9.96 3.67 6.27
CA VAL A 286 8.60 3.80 6.80
C VAL A 286 8.64 3.63 8.33
N ASN A 287 7.92 4.49 9.05
CA ASN A 287 7.84 4.41 10.51
C ASN A 287 6.44 4.77 11.01
N PHE A 288 5.54 3.79 10.99
CA PHE A 288 4.17 3.93 11.51
C PHE A 288 4.11 4.22 13.02
N SER A 289 5.18 3.95 13.76
CA SER A 289 5.28 4.17 15.21
C SER A 289 5.68 5.60 15.60
N THR A 290 6.13 6.44 14.66
CA THR A 290 6.48 7.85 14.94
C THR A 290 5.25 8.60 15.42
N ASN A 291 5.33 9.24 16.60
CA ASN A 291 4.31 10.20 17.00
C ASN A 291 4.50 11.48 16.18
N LEU A 292 3.44 11.96 15.52
CA LEU A 292 3.53 13.12 14.63
C LEU A 292 3.02 14.38 15.33
N ASP A 293 3.87 15.39 15.42
CA ASP A 293 3.53 16.67 16.02
C ASP A 293 3.19 17.72 14.94
N PHE A 294 1.89 18.01 14.82
CA PHE A 294 1.31 18.98 13.88
C PHE A 294 1.21 20.41 14.47
N THR A 295 2.19 20.83 15.28
CA THR A 295 2.32 22.22 15.76
C THR A 295 2.70 23.21 14.66
N ASN A 296 3.49 22.78 13.67
CA ASN A 296 3.97 23.65 12.58
C ASN A 296 2.94 23.85 11.45
N ILE A 297 2.17 22.81 11.12
CA ILE A 297 1.17 22.81 10.05
C ILE A 297 -0.09 22.07 10.52
N PRO A 298 -1.30 22.43 10.05
CA PRO A 298 -2.52 21.74 10.46
C PRO A 298 -2.50 20.24 10.14
N SER A 299 -3.08 19.42 11.04
CA SER A 299 -3.20 17.96 10.87
C SER A 299 -3.95 17.53 9.60
N TYR A 300 -4.77 18.41 9.02
CA TYR A 300 -5.46 18.16 7.76
C TYR A 300 -4.61 18.47 6.50
N SER A 301 -3.39 19.00 6.62
CA SER A 301 -2.57 19.34 5.44
C SER A 301 -2.28 18.12 4.55
N ALA A 302 -2.01 16.96 5.12
CA ALA A 302 -2.02 15.66 4.45
C ALA A 302 -2.28 14.53 5.48
N PRO A 303 -2.74 13.34 5.07
CA PRO A 303 -2.90 12.18 5.96
C PRO A 303 -1.63 11.80 6.72
N ARG A 304 -1.79 11.13 7.87
CA ARG A 304 -0.69 10.61 8.69
C ARG A 304 0.26 9.76 7.87
N GLU A 305 -0.31 8.88 7.05
CA GLU A 305 0.37 7.93 6.18
C GLU A 305 1.46 8.62 5.36
N VAL A 306 1.13 9.76 4.72
CA VAL A 306 2.05 10.55 3.89
C VAL A 306 3.31 10.94 4.66
N TYR A 307 3.19 11.37 5.91
CA TYR A 307 4.34 11.78 6.73
C TYR A 307 5.05 10.61 7.45
N THR A 308 4.47 9.40 7.44
CA THR A 308 5.12 8.19 7.99
C THR A 308 5.83 7.34 6.94
N THR A 309 5.66 7.63 5.65
CA THR A 309 6.41 7.07 4.53
C THR A 309 7.30 8.13 3.87
N ALA A 310 8.37 7.70 3.21
CA ALA A 310 9.16 8.56 2.34
C ALA A 310 9.90 7.74 1.28
N ARG A 311 10.48 8.43 0.29
CA ARG A 311 11.58 7.90 -0.52
C ARG A 311 12.85 8.67 -0.22
N THR A 312 13.96 7.94 -0.06
CA THR A 312 15.31 8.48 0.14
C THR A 312 16.31 7.84 -0.83
N MET A 313 17.56 8.32 -0.84
CA MET A 313 18.67 7.76 -1.62
C MET A 313 19.45 6.71 -0.79
N GLY A 314 19.38 6.81 0.54
CA GLY A 314 19.92 5.83 1.47
C GLY A 314 21.37 6.09 1.86
N GLN A 315 22.06 5.08 2.41
CA GLN A 315 23.29 5.31 3.17
C GLN A 315 24.59 5.45 2.33
N ASN A 316 24.58 5.12 1.03
CA ASN A 316 25.80 5.09 0.22
C ASN A 316 26.14 6.45 -0.41
N LYS A 317 26.75 7.33 0.37
CA LYS A 317 27.17 8.69 -0.04
C LYS A 317 27.82 8.76 -1.42
N ALA A 318 28.76 7.85 -1.70
CA ALA A 318 29.53 7.84 -2.95
C ALA A 318 28.72 7.40 -4.18
N VAL A 319 27.53 6.83 -4.00
CA VAL A 319 26.57 6.58 -5.09
C VAL A 319 25.56 7.73 -5.18
N ASN A 320 25.04 8.19 -4.04
CA ASN A 320 24.05 9.27 -3.99
C ASN A 320 24.57 10.58 -4.60
N GLU A 321 25.83 10.94 -4.34
CA GLU A 321 26.49 12.13 -4.91
C GLU A 321 26.65 12.07 -6.45
N ASN A 322 26.42 10.91 -7.09
CA ASN A 322 26.53 10.74 -8.55
C ASN A 322 25.19 10.83 -9.31
N TYR A 323 24.04 10.96 -8.63
CA TYR A 323 22.73 11.05 -9.30
C TYR A 323 21.78 12.06 -8.62
N SER A 324 20.60 12.26 -9.18
CA SER A 324 19.50 13.00 -8.54
C SER A 324 18.24 12.15 -8.54
N LEU A 325 17.63 11.96 -7.37
CA LEU A 325 16.36 11.25 -7.23
C LEU A 325 15.27 12.10 -7.89
N THR A 326 14.69 11.61 -8.98
CA THR A 326 13.93 12.43 -9.93
C THR A 326 12.59 11.82 -10.29
N TRP A 327 11.53 12.63 -10.15
CA TRP A 327 10.19 12.37 -10.66
C TRP A 327 9.88 13.28 -11.87
N GLU A 328 9.07 12.81 -12.82
CA GLU A 328 8.67 13.54 -14.01
C GLU A 328 7.16 13.53 -14.24
N PHE A 329 6.58 14.71 -14.45
CA PHE A 329 5.13 14.94 -14.54
C PHE A 329 4.75 15.59 -15.87
N SER A 330 3.64 15.17 -16.48
CA SER A 330 3.17 15.70 -17.76
C SER A 330 2.17 16.84 -17.53
N VAL A 331 2.57 18.08 -17.81
CA VAL A 331 1.81 19.29 -17.52
C VAL A 331 1.60 20.14 -18.78
N ASP A 332 0.55 20.96 -18.81
CA ASP A 332 0.20 21.77 -19.99
C ASP A 332 1.11 23.00 -20.14
N SER A 333 1.53 23.30 -21.36
CA SER A 333 2.30 24.49 -21.70
C SER A 333 1.51 25.80 -21.44
N GLY A 334 2.21 26.85 -21.01
CA GLY A 334 1.68 28.22 -20.92
C GLY A 334 1.06 28.60 -19.57
N PHE A 335 1.19 27.76 -18.55
CA PHE A 335 0.62 27.97 -17.22
C PHE A 335 1.68 28.09 -16.12
N HIS A 336 1.29 28.77 -15.04
CA HIS A 336 2.01 28.69 -13.76
C HIS A 336 1.54 27.46 -12.99
N TYR A 337 2.46 26.85 -12.25
CA TYR A 337 2.22 25.67 -11.44
C TYR A 337 2.65 25.91 -10.01
N LEU A 338 1.76 25.60 -9.06
CA LEU A 338 2.09 25.46 -7.64
C LEU A 338 2.51 24.01 -7.40
N VAL A 339 3.75 23.83 -6.95
CA VAL A 339 4.29 22.55 -6.49
C VAL A 339 4.42 22.63 -4.97
N ARG A 340 3.69 21.76 -4.27
CA ARG A 340 3.85 21.54 -2.84
C ARG A 340 4.66 20.28 -2.62
N LEU A 341 5.70 20.37 -1.79
CA LEU A 341 6.51 19.24 -1.34
C LEU A 341 6.27 19.04 0.16
N HIS A 342 5.93 17.81 0.57
CA HIS A 342 5.68 17.42 1.95
C HIS A 342 6.91 16.73 2.53
N PHE A 343 7.27 17.11 3.75
CA PHE A 343 8.42 16.59 4.48
C PHE A 343 8.05 16.24 5.91
N CYS A 344 8.57 15.12 6.41
CA CYS A 344 8.67 14.81 7.83
C CYS A 344 9.88 13.92 8.00
N GLU A 345 10.88 14.37 8.76
CA GLU A 345 11.97 13.49 9.14
C GLU A 345 11.49 12.52 10.23
N PHE A 346 11.77 11.24 10.07
CA PHE A 346 11.32 10.18 10.98
C PHE A 346 12.33 9.03 11.15
N GLN A 347 13.48 9.10 10.47
CA GLN A 347 14.57 8.15 10.65
C GLN A 347 15.32 8.46 11.96
N ILE A 348 15.51 7.47 12.82
CA ILE A 348 16.06 7.65 14.17
C ILE A 348 17.54 8.08 14.16
N GLU A 349 18.21 7.92 13.03
CA GLU A 349 19.59 8.31 12.77
C GLU A 349 19.75 9.75 12.22
N ILE A 350 18.65 10.46 11.94
CA ILE A 350 18.62 11.86 11.47
C ILE A 350 17.91 12.72 12.53
N THR A 351 18.68 13.54 13.28
CA THR A 351 18.16 14.26 14.45
C THR A 351 18.72 15.67 14.63
N GLU A 352 19.88 16.00 14.09
CA GLU A 352 20.52 17.31 14.21
C GLU A 352 20.51 18.10 12.90
N GLN A 353 20.62 19.43 13.01
CA GLN A 353 20.84 20.32 11.86
C GLN A 353 22.13 19.92 11.13
N GLY A 354 22.06 19.76 9.81
CA GLY A 354 23.19 19.34 8.99
C GLY A 354 23.34 17.82 8.87
N ASP A 355 22.48 17.01 9.48
CA ASP A 355 22.49 15.56 9.26
C ASP A 355 22.15 15.22 7.81
N ARG A 356 21.04 15.77 7.29
CA ARG A 356 20.53 15.51 5.93
C ARG A 356 20.25 16.84 5.21
N VAL A 357 21.23 17.33 4.46
CA VAL A 357 21.11 18.53 3.62
C VAL A 357 21.08 18.15 2.14
N PHE A 358 20.17 18.73 1.36
CA PHE A 358 20.02 18.47 -0.08
C PHE A 358 19.61 19.71 -0.89
N GLU A 359 19.74 19.63 -2.21
CA GLU A 359 19.23 20.60 -3.19
C GLU A 359 17.92 20.09 -3.80
N ILE A 360 16.94 20.99 -3.96
CA ILE A 360 15.67 20.75 -4.67
C ILE A 360 15.71 21.49 -6.01
N LYS A 361 15.49 20.78 -7.11
CA LYS A 361 15.34 21.36 -8.45
C LYS A 361 13.93 21.10 -9.01
N LEU A 362 13.32 22.13 -9.59
CA LEU A 362 12.04 22.06 -10.30
C LEU A 362 12.24 22.49 -11.75
N ALA A 363 11.85 21.67 -12.73
CA ALA A 363 12.15 21.86 -14.14
C ALA A 363 13.64 22.14 -14.43
N ASN A 364 14.53 21.46 -13.69
CA ASN A 364 15.99 21.62 -13.67
C ASN A 364 16.50 22.99 -13.18
N LEU A 365 15.63 23.86 -12.67
CA LEU A 365 15.98 25.12 -12.00
C LEU A 365 16.10 24.88 -10.50
N SER A 366 17.13 25.43 -9.85
CA SER A 366 17.28 25.31 -8.39
C SER A 366 16.17 26.08 -7.69
N ALA A 367 15.41 25.38 -6.84
CA ALA A 367 14.29 25.91 -6.05
C ALA A 367 14.67 26.08 -4.57
N GLU A 368 15.58 25.24 -4.08
CA GLU A 368 16.16 25.30 -2.74
C GLU A 368 17.58 24.71 -2.79
N THR A 369 18.56 25.39 -2.19
CA THR A 369 19.98 24.97 -2.27
C THR A 369 20.51 24.27 -1.02
N LEU A 370 19.81 24.43 0.10
CA LEU A 370 20.17 23.91 1.41
C LEU A 370 18.89 23.45 2.15
N ALA A 371 18.15 22.54 1.53
CA ALA A 371 17.01 21.89 2.14
C ALA A 371 17.49 21.02 3.30
N ASP A 372 17.02 21.32 4.51
CA ASP A 372 17.28 20.58 5.74
C ASP A 372 15.94 20.51 6.49
N VAL A 373 15.40 19.30 6.64
CA VAL A 373 14.07 19.10 7.22
C VAL A 373 14.06 19.41 8.71
N ILE A 374 15.13 19.08 9.45
CA ILE A 374 15.25 19.35 10.89
C ILE A 374 15.27 20.87 11.15
N VAL A 375 15.98 21.65 10.31
CA VAL A 375 15.97 23.12 10.38
C VAL A 375 14.60 23.72 10.09
N TRP A 376 13.80 23.09 9.24
CA TRP A 376 12.47 23.57 8.87
C TRP A 376 11.38 23.18 9.85
N SER A 377 11.42 21.97 10.38
CA SER A 377 10.39 21.42 11.29
C SER A 377 10.72 21.65 12.78
N GLY A 378 11.97 21.92 13.11
CA GLY A 378 12.47 21.95 14.49
C GLY A 378 12.76 20.58 15.09
N GLY A 379 12.57 19.47 14.36
CA GLY A 379 12.90 18.14 14.86
C GLY A 379 12.32 16.95 14.07
N ASN A 380 12.70 15.76 14.53
CA ASN A 380 12.21 14.48 14.05
C ASN A 380 10.75 14.24 14.54
N GLY A 381 9.87 13.74 13.67
CA GLY A 381 8.44 13.56 13.96
C GLY A 381 7.57 14.81 13.78
N PHE A 382 8.10 15.90 13.23
CA PHE A 382 7.35 17.14 12.97
C PHE A 382 7.09 17.33 11.47
N PRO A 383 5.85 17.10 10.98
CA PRO A 383 5.47 17.40 9.60
C PRO A 383 5.63 18.87 9.21
N ILE A 384 6.01 19.10 7.95
CA ILE A 384 5.99 20.41 7.29
C ILE A 384 5.76 20.25 5.78
N TYR A 385 5.41 21.34 5.09
CA TYR A 385 5.42 21.40 3.63
C TYR A 385 6.13 22.68 3.15
N LYS A 386 6.57 22.66 1.88
CA LYS A 386 7.11 23.82 1.17
C LYS A 386 6.34 24.02 -0.13
N ASP A 387 5.96 25.26 -0.39
CA ASP A 387 5.28 25.67 -1.62
C ASP A 387 6.25 26.41 -2.54
N TYR A 388 6.22 26.08 -3.82
CA TYR A 388 6.99 26.74 -4.88
C TYR A 388 6.07 27.02 -6.07
N VAL A 389 6.24 28.17 -6.74
CA VAL A 389 5.58 28.45 -8.02
C VAL A 389 6.61 28.52 -9.13
N LEU A 390 6.29 27.95 -10.30
CA LEU A 390 7.09 28.10 -11.51
C LEU A 390 6.22 28.22 -12.78
N LEU A 391 6.81 28.79 -13.84
CA LEU A 391 6.16 28.96 -15.15
C LEU A 391 6.68 27.91 -16.13
N ILE A 392 5.79 27.05 -16.65
CA ILE A 392 6.10 26.19 -17.79
C ILE A 392 5.75 26.95 -19.07
N GLY A 393 6.71 27.75 -19.54
CA GLY A 393 6.55 28.59 -20.73
C GLY A 393 6.29 27.80 -22.00
N ASN A 394 5.66 28.43 -23.00
CA ASN A 394 5.35 27.81 -24.28
C ASN A 394 6.63 27.44 -25.04
N LYS A 395 6.75 26.17 -25.46
CA LYS A 395 7.70 25.73 -26.49
C LYS A 395 6.93 25.44 -27.78
N GLU A 396 7.50 25.81 -28.93
CA GLU A 396 6.85 25.61 -30.21
C GLU A 396 6.47 24.14 -30.45
N ASN A 397 5.23 23.92 -30.88
CA ASN A 397 4.62 22.61 -31.16
C ASN A 397 4.37 21.67 -29.96
N LEU A 398 4.67 22.05 -28.70
CA LEU A 398 4.44 21.20 -27.52
C LEU A 398 3.21 21.62 -26.71
N LYS A 399 2.13 20.83 -26.79
CA LYS A 399 0.90 21.01 -25.97
C LYS A 399 1.15 20.77 -24.48
N GLN A 400 1.83 19.66 -24.19
CA GLN A 400 2.25 19.26 -22.84
C GLN A 400 3.78 19.22 -22.79
N GLN A 401 4.35 19.41 -21.61
CA GLN A 401 5.78 19.35 -21.33
C GLN A 401 6.03 18.58 -20.04
N THR A 402 7.26 18.10 -19.87
CA THR A 402 7.70 17.46 -18.64
C THR A 402 8.11 18.51 -17.59
N LEU A 403 7.50 18.42 -16.41
CA LEU A 403 7.95 19.04 -15.17
C LEU A 403 8.75 18.01 -14.39
N SER A 404 10.08 18.18 -14.32
CA SER A 404 10.94 17.39 -13.45
C SER A 404 10.93 17.94 -12.02
N ILE A 405 10.94 17.05 -11.03
CA ILE A 405 11.21 17.35 -9.61
C ILE A 405 12.39 16.46 -9.24
N ALA A 406 13.54 17.07 -8.94
CA ALA A 406 14.79 16.35 -8.71
C ALA A 406 15.45 16.77 -7.40
N LEU A 407 15.88 15.78 -6.60
CA LEU A 407 16.58 15.96 -5.33
C LEU A 407 18.00 15.44 -5.46
N HIS A 408 18.98 16.22 -5.01
CA HIS A 408 20.40 15.88 -5.07
C HIS A 408 21.04 16.16 -3.70
N PRO A 409 21.81 15.24 -3.11
CA PRO A 409 22.33 15.44 -1.76
C PRO A 409 23.38 16.55 -1.76
N ALA A 410 23.54 17.22 -0.62
CA ALA A 410 24.74 18.00 -0.40
C ALA A 410 25.97 17.06 -0.37
N PRO A 411 27.15 17.52 -0.83
CA PRO A 411 28.35 16.71 -0.81
C PRO A 411 28.79 16.40 0.63
N SER A 412 29.43 15.25 0.82
CA SER A 412 29.85 14.66 2.11
C SER A 412 30.72 15.51 3.05
N TRP A 413 31.24 16.65 2.60
CA TRP A 413 31.90 17.66 3.46
C TRP A 413 30.93 18.64 4.13
N ARG A 414 29.64 18.61 3.77
CA ARG A 414 28.60 19.58 4.15
C ARG A 414 27.42 18.97 4.90
N THR A 415 27.28 17.64 4.89
CA THR A 415 26.14 16.90 5.46
C THR A 415 26.61 15.58 6.07
N ALA A 416 26.07 15.21 7.24
CA ALA A 416 26.47 13.97 7.92
C ALA A 416 26.07 12.72 7.13
N TYR A 417 24.97 12.81 6.38
CA TYR A 417 24.47 11.84 5.42
C TYR A 417 24.27 12.54 4.06
N SER A 418 24.97 12.08 3.02
CA SER A 418 24.78 12.59 1.65
C SER A 418 23.53 11.93 1.06
N ASP A 419 22.36 12.37 1.50
CA ASP A 419 21.06 11.76 1.23
C ASP A 419 19.99 12.86 1.08
N ALA A 420 18.82 12.51 0.53
CA ALA A 420 17.67 13.39 0.39
C ALA A 420 16.39 12.65 0.79
N ILE A 421 15.34 13.38 1.17
CA ILE A 421 14.05 12.81 1.59
C ILE A 421 12.86 13.54 0.96
N LEU A 422 11.81 12.81 0.60
CA LEU A 422 10.50 13.36 0.26
C LEU A 422 9.39 12.41 0.71
N ASN A 423 8.35 12.96 1.34
CA ASN A 423 7.25 12.21 1.95
C ASN A 423 5.97 12.26 1.09
N GLY A 424 5.75 13.37 0.38
CA GLY A 424 4.61 13.53 -0.53
C GLY A 424 4.76 14.75 -1.42
N LEU A 425 3.94 14.85 -2.47
CA LEU A 425 3.88 16.04 -3.32
C LEU A 425 2.47 16.30 -3.88
N GLU A 426 2.15 17.57 -4.13
CA GLU A 426 0.96 18.00 -4.86
C GLU A 426 1.36 18.97 -5.99
N ILE A 427 0.72 18.86 -7.15
CA ILE A 427 0.97 19.73 -8.31
C ILE A 427 -0.37 20.29 -8.81
N PHE A 428 -0.51 21.61 -8.72
CA PHE A 428 -1.68 22.35 -9.16
C PHE A 428 -1.33 23.29 -10.32
N LYS A 429 -2.15 23.31 -11.37
CA LYS A 429 -2.14 24.38 -12.38
C LYS A 429 -2.84 25.61 -11.79
N LEU A 430 -2.28 26.79 -11.99
CA LEU A 430 -2.86 28.08 -11.57
C LEU A 430 -3.59 28.77 -12.73
N SER A 431 -4.75 29.38 -12.46
CA SER A 431 -5.54 30.06 -13.48
C SER A 431 -4.85 31.31 -14.02
N SER A 432 -4.76 31.44 -15.35
CA SER A 432 -4.28 32.65 -16.02
C SER A 432 -5.45 33.35 -16.71
N ASN A 433 -5.68 34.64 -16.40
CA ASN A 433 -6.83 35.40 -16.90
C ASN A 433 -8.18 34.68 -16.71
N SER A 434 -8.41 34.11 -15.52
CA SER A 434 -9.57 33.26 -15.20
C SER A 434 -9.73 31.99 -16.05
N ASN A 435 -8.70 31.51 -16.74
CA ASN A 435 -8.71 30.26 -17.50
C ASN A 435 -7.75 29.21 -16.91
N LEU A 436 -8.24 27.98 -16.73
CA LEU A 436 -7.44 26.78 -16.43
C LEU A 436 -7.42 25.77 -17.59
N ALA A 437 -8.34 25.89 -18.53
CA ALA A 437 -8.50 24.95 -19.63
C ALA A 437 -7.23 24.85 -20.48
N GLY A 438 -6.59 23.69 -20.41
CA GLY A 438 -5.51 23.27 -21.32
C GLY A 438 -6.06 22.77 -22.65
N LEU A 439 -5.17 22.29 -23.52
CA LEU A 439 -5.55 21.62 -24.76
C LEU A 439 -5.80 20.13 -24.49
N ASN A 440 -6.69 19.50 -25.27
CA ASN A 440 -6.82 18.04 -25.22
C ASN A 440 -5.45 17.39 -25.56
N PRO A 441 -5.04 16.35 -24.81
CA PRO A 441 -3.85 15.58 -25.15
C PRO A 441 -4.04 14.91 -26.51
N ASP A 442 -2.93 14.60 -27.18
CA ASP A 442 -2.98 13.84 -28.42
C ASP A 442 -3.53 12.42 -28.16
N PRO A 443 -4.32 11.85 -29.09
CA PRO A 443 -4.89 10.52 -28.90
C PRO A 443 -3.80 9.48 -28.67
N VAL A 444 -3.92 8.71 -27.58
CA VAL A 444 -3.05 7.55 -27.35
C VAL A 444 -3.26 6.58 -28.51
N ALA A 445 -2.22 6.34 -29.29
CA ALA A 445 -2.27 5.43 -30.42
C ALA A 445 -2.39 3.98 -29.93
N ILE A 446 -3.62 3.52 -29.71
CA ILE A 446 -3.92 2.11 -29.45
C ILE A 446 -3.61 1.34 -30.74
N ASN A 447 -2.38 0.85 -30.84
CA ASN A 447 -2.02 -0.15 -31.84
C ASN A 447 -2.95 -1.35 -31.64
N PRO A 448 -3.75 -1.75 -32.65
CA PRO A 448 -4.63 -2.90 -32.50
C PRO A 448 -3.78 -4.17 -32.27
N PRO A 449 -4.27 -5.16 -31.49
CA PRO A 449 -3.60 -6.44 -31.33
C PRO A 449 -3.66 -7.24 -32.64
N GLY A 450 -2.75 -6.95 -33.57
CA GLY A 450 -2.80 -7.46 -34.95
C GLY A 450 -1.42 -7.70 -35.56
N SER A 451 -1.18 -8.96 -35.94
CA SER A 451 -0.14 -9.43 -36.89
C SER A 451 1.29 -8.91 -36.69
N SER A 452 2.12 -9.71 -36.01
CA SER A 452 3.58 -9.55 -36.00
C SER A 452 4.22 -9.84 -37.38
N SER A 453 4.84 -8.84 -38.01
CA SER A 453 5.80 -9.00 -39.13
C SER A 453 6.46 -7.66 -39.54
N PRO A 454 7.71 -7.64 -40.04
CA PRO A 454 8.86 -8.48 -39.66
C PRO A 454 10.07 -7.62 -39.21
N SER A 455 10.79 -8.04 -38.17
CA SER A 455 12.00 -7.33 -37.72
C SER A 455 13.16 -7.45 -38.72
N GLN A 456 13.91 -6.36 -38.94
CA GLN A 456 15.09 -6.39 -39.80
C GLN A 456 16.21 -7.25 -39.19
N GLN A 457 16.91 -7.99 -40.05
CA GLN A 457 17.83 -9.05 -39.64
C GLN A 457 19.22 -8.54 -39.26
N SER A 458 19.59 -8.63 -37.97
CA SER A 458 20.99 -8.85 -37.60
C SER A 458 21.35 -10.32 -37.89
N LYS A 459 22.28 -10.54 -38.85
CA LYS A 459 22.51 -11.87 -39.43
C LYS A 459 23.42 -12.75 -38.57
N SER A 460 22.83 -13.47 -37.61
CA SER A 460 23.51 -14.61 -36.98
C SER A 460 23.69 -15.77 -37.99
N LYS A 461 24.91 -16.31 -38.09
CA LYS A 461 25.26 -17.41 -39.02
C LYS A 461 25.16 -18.78 -38.33
N THR A 462 23.96 -19.25 -38.01
CA THR A 462 23.78 -20.57 -37.40
C THR A 462 23.74 -21.70 -38.45
N LYS A 463 24.91 -22.17 -38.89
CA LYS A 463 25.09 -23.53 -39.41
C LYS A 463 26.38 -24.13 -38.83
N THR A 464 26.34 -25.43 -38.52
CA THR A 464 27.43 -26.23 -37.92
C THR A 464 27.61 -26.09 -36.39
N LEU A 465 26.62 -26.54 -35.60
CA LEU A 465 26.90 -27.23 -34.31
C LEU A 465 25.80 -28.23 -33.86
N ILE A 466 25.01 -28.78 -34.78
CA ILE A 466 23.93 -29.75 -34.47
C ILE A 466 24.50 -31.16 -34.10
N GLY A 467 25.82 -31.34 -34.11
CA GLY A 467 26.49 -32.62 -33.83
C GLY A 467 26.73 -32.97 -32.35
N ILE A 468 26.54 -32.05 -31.40
CA ILE A 468 26.96 -32.26 -29.99
C ILE A 468 25.78 -32.57 -29.06
N VAL A 469 24.67 -31.82 -29.15
CA VAL A 469 23.54 -31.93 -28.21
C VAL A 469 22.85 -33.30 -28.26
N VAL A 470 22.74 -33.90 -29.46
CA VAL A 470 22.17 -35.25 -29.64
C VAL A 470 23.04 -36.32 -28.96
N GLY A 471 24.36 -36.15 -28.97
CA GLY A 471 25.30 -37.07 -28.32
C GLY A 471 25.22 -37.05 -26.79
N VAL A 472 25.02 -35.87 -26.19
CA VAL A 472 24.89 -35.72 -24.72
C VAL A 472 23.60 -36.38 -24.21
N ILE A 473 22.46 -36.14 -24.87
CA ILE A 473 21.18 -36.73 -24.46
C ILE A 473 21.19 -38.25 -24.59
N ALA A 474 21.74 -38.79 -25.70
CA ALA A 474 21.92 -40.23 -25.87
C ALA A 474 22.90 -40.82 -24.84
N GLY A 475 23.99 -40.12 -24.55
CA GLY A 475 24.98 -40.53 -23.54
C GLY A 475 24.40 -40.61 -22.13
N ILE A 476 23.60 -39.63 -21.71
CA ILE A 476 22.91 -39.64 -20.42
C ILE A 476 21.93 -40.82 -20.34
N ILE A 477 21.11 -41.05 -21.37
CA ILE A 477 20.17 -42.19 -21.40
C ILE A 477 20.92 -43.54 -21.31
N VAL A 478 22.03 -43.69 -22.05
CA VAL A 478 22.86 -44.91 -21.98
C VAL A 478 23.50 -45.08 -20.60
N LEU A 479 24.00 -44.01 -19.97
CA LEU A 479 24.58 -44.06 -18.62
C LEU A 479 23.52 -44.37 -17.54
N SER A 480 22.32 -43.78 -17.63
CA SER A 480 21.20 -44.10 -16.73
C SER A 480 20.76 -45.56 -16.89
N LEU A 481 20.71 -46.10 -18.12
CA LEU A 481 20.42 -47.50 -18.37
C LEU A 481 21.55 -48.42 -17.86
N LEU A 482 22.82 -48.05 -18.02
CA LEU A 482 23.95 -48.80 -17.48
C LEU A 482 23.91 -48.84 -15.94
N GLY A 483 23.64 -47.69 -15.30
CA GLY A 483 23.43 -47.58 -13.86
C GLY A 483 22.26 -48.44 -13.38
N PHE A 484 21.13 -48.42 -14.08
CA PHE A 484 19.96 -49.26 -13.79
C PHE A 484 20.26 -50.77 -13.94
N PHE A 485 21.04 -51.18 -14.96
CA PHE A 485 21.47 -52.57 -15.12
C PHE A 485 22.49 -53.00 -14.05
N ILE A 486 23.41 -52.12 -13.64
CA ILE A 486 24.35 -52.38 -12.53
C ILE A 486 23.59 -52.50 -11.20
N PHE A 487 22.64 -51.60 -10.94
CA PHE A 487 21.76 -51.65 -9.77
C PHE A 487 20.96 -52.95 -9.71
N ARG A 488 20.29 -53.34 -10.81
CA ARG A 488 19.56 -54.63 -10.90
C ARG A 488 20.46 -55.86 -10.84
N ARG A 489 21.75 -55.75 -11.22
CA ARG A 489 22.73 -56.83 -11.08
C ARG A 489 23.28 -56.94 -9.66
N LYS A 490 23.37 -55.83 -8.92
CA LYS A 490 23.68 -55.82 -7.47
C LYS A 490 22.51 -56.37 -6.63
N MET A 491 21.27 -56.27 -7.12
CA MET A 491 20.05 -56.79 -6.47
C MET A 491 19.66 -58.24 -6.87
N ARG A 492 20.60 -59.04 -7.42
CA ARG A 492 20.35 -60.46 -7.79
C ARG A 492 21.51 -61.42 -7.47
N VAL A 493 22.00 -61.40 -6.22
CA VAL A 493 22.66 -62.55 -5.61
C VAL A 493 22.27 -62.60 -4.13
N LYS A 494 21.86 -63.78 -3.64
CA LYS A 494 21.60 -64.13 -2.23
C LYS A 494 20.36 -63.48 -1.58
N ASP A 495 19.44 -64.20 -0.94
CA ASP A 495 18.98 -65.60 -1.05
C ASP A 495 17.47 -65.56 -0.68
N SER A 496 16.55 -66.18 -1.43
CA SER A 496 16.13 -67.60 -1.36
C SER A 496 15.21 -67.90 -0.15
N ASP A 497 14.15 -68.69 -0.40
CA ASP A 497 13.03 -69.08 0.50
C ASP A 497 12.02 -67.97 0.92
N SER A 498 10.71 -68.23 1.06
CA SER A 498 9.89 -69.39 0.66
C SER A 498 8.38 -69.07 0.58
N SER A 499 7.72 -69.42 -0.55
CA SER A 499 6.28 -69.75 -0.74
C SER A 499 5.17 -68.76 -0.24
N LYS A 500 4.04 -68.47 -0.91
CA LYS A 500 3.35 -68.88 -2.15
C LYS A 500 2.76 -67.58 -2.78
N GLY A 501 2.40 -67.43 -4.05
CA GLY A 501 1.44 -68.25 -4.83
C GLY A 501 0.00 -67.98 -4.37
N THR A 502 -0.95 -67.48 -5.17
CA THR A 502 -0.97 -67.27 -6.64
C THR A 502 -2.03 -66.23 -7.09
N ASN A 503 -1.74 -65.53 -8.20
CA ASN A 503 -2.54 -65.31 -9.43
C ASN A 503 -4.09 -65.33 -9.34
N LEU A 504 -4.87 -64.43 -9.98
CA LEU A 504 -5.09 -64.26 -11.44
C LEU A 504 -5.81 -62.88 -11.65
N TRP A 505 -5.54 -62.05 -12.68
CA TRP A 505 -6.21 -62.02 -14.01
C TRP A 505 -7.77 -62.01 -13.94
N SER A 506 -8.54 -61.22 -14.71
CA SER A 506 -8.22 -60.63 -16.02
C SER A 506 -9.16 -59.50 -16.54
N GLN A 507 -8.58 -58.59 -17.33
CA GLN A 507 -9.07 -58.01 -18.61
C GLN A 507 -10.42 -57.24 -18.74
N PHE A 508 -10.31 -56.02 -19.29
CA PHE A 508 -11.13 -55.43 -20.39
C PHE A 508 -12.64 -55.16 -20.13
N SER A 509 -13.35 -54.26 -20.84
CA SER A 509 -12.96 -53.12 -21.68
C SER A 509 -14.15 -52.16 -21.92
N THR A 510 -13.84 -50.94 -22.38
CA THR A 510 -14.71 -49.86 -22.90
C THR A 510 -15.91 -50.31 -23.78
N ILE A 511 -17.11 -49.68 -23.64
CA ILE A 511 -17.91 -49.00 -24.73
C ILE A 511 -19.40 -48.65 -24.39
N THR A 512 -19.65 -47.34 -24.20
CA THR A 512 -20.84 -46.51 -24.61
C THR A 512 -22.28 -46.63 -24.06
N LYS A 513 -22.92 -45.43 -24.05
CA LYS A 513 -24.33 -45.06 -24.41
C LYS A 513 -25.38 -44.79 -23.31
N SER A 514 -26.38 -44.00 -23.70
CA SER A 514 -27.38 -43.26 -22.91
C SER A 514 -28.65 -44.09 -22.59
N THR A 515 -29.66 -43.69 -21.80
CA THR A 515 -30.30 -42.36 -21.65
C THR A 515 -31.30 -42.30 -20.46
N LYS A 516 -31.69 -41.08 -20.02
CA LYS A 516 -32.91 -40.70 -19.24
C LYS A 516 -33.04 -41.07 -17.74
N SER A 517 -32.94 -40.02 -16.91
CA SER A 517 -33.79 -39.63 -15.76
C SER A 517 -34.71 -40.64 -15.05
N ASN A 518 -34.61 -40.71 -13.71
CA ASN A 518 -35.60 -40.06 -12.83
C ASN A 518 -35.04 -39.70 -11.44
N LYS A 519 -35.79 -38.95 -10.61
CA LYS A 519 -35.38 -38.48 -9.26
C LYS A 519 -35.72 -39.47 -8.14
N SER A 520 -34.83 -39.58 -7.15
CA SER A 520 -35.15 -39.56 -5.71
C SER A 520 -33.88 -39.22 -4.90
N HIS A 521 -34.03 -38.73 -3.67
CA HIS A 521 -32.90 -38.19 -2.89
C HIS A 521 -32.19 -39.26 -2.05
N GLY A 522 -30.85 -39.23 -2.11
CA GLY A 522 -29.93 -39.74 -1.11
C GLY A 522 -28.75 -38.76 -1.04
N SER A 523 -28.30 -38.39 0.16
CA SER A 523 -27.31 -37.32 0.35
C SER A 523 -25.90 -37.78 0.00
N ALA A 524 -25.31 -37.16 -1.02
CA ALA A 524 -23.86 -37.14 -1.23
C ALA A 524 -23.30 -35.80 -0.74
N LEU A 525 -22.13 -35.83 -0.08
CA LEU A 525 -21.41 -34.62 0.33
C LEU A 525 -20.81 -33.90 -0.92
N PRO A 526 -20.68 -32.56 -0.91
CA PRO A 526 -20.20 -31.81 -2.08
C PRO A 526 -18.73 -32.07 -2.41
N SER A 527 -18.37 -31.85 -3.68
CA SER A 527 -17.01 -32.00 -4.21
C SER A 527 -16.12 -30.76 -3.93
N ASP A 528 -16.10 -30.30 -2.68
CA ASP A 528 -15.39 -29.09 -2.24
C ASP A 528 -14.35 -29.41 -1.15
N LEU A 529 -13.28 -30.14 -1.49
CA LEU A 529 -12.12 -30.34 -0.59
C LEU A 529 -11.06 -29.23 -0.70
N CYS A 530 -11.37 -28.14 -1.42
CA CYS A 530 -10.57 -26.92 -1.48
C CYS A 530 -11.50 -25.70 -1.57
N ARG A 531 -11.57 -24.90 -0.50
CA ARG A 531 -12.33 -23.64 -0.52
C ARG A 531 -11.60 -22.59 -1.35
N TYR A 532 -12.15 -22.25 -2.51
CA TYR A 532 -11.74 -21.06 -3.26
C TYR A 532 -12.14 -19.79 -2.51
N PHE A 533 -11.20 -19.16 -1.82
CA PHE A 533 -11.40 -17.83 -1.26
C PHE A 533 -11.46 -16.79 -2.38
N SER A 534 -12.52 -16.00 -2.42
CA SER A 534 -12.63 -14.87 -3.34
C SER A 534 -11.59 -13.79 -3.02
N LEU A 535 -11.20 -13.01 -4.01
CA LEU A 535 -10.29 -11.86 -3.81
C LEU A 535 -10.86 -10.85 -2.78
N ALA A 536 -12.19 -10.79 -2.62
CA ALA A 536 -12.84 -9.97 -1.59
C ALA A 536 -12.63 -10.54 -0.18
N GLU A 537 -12.73 -11.85 0.02
CA GLU A 537 -12.42 -12.50 1.30
C GLU A 537 -10.94 -12.37 1.65
N ILE A 538 -10.03 -12.60 0.69
CA ILE A 538 -8.58 -12.44 0.90
C ILE A 538 -8.26 -11.00 1.28
N LYS A 539 -8.81 -10.01 0.56
CA LYS A 539 -8.65 -8.58 0.90
C LYS A 539 -9.27 -8.21 2.24
N GLY A 540 -10.41 -8.81 2.62
CA GLY A 540 -10.99 -8.63 3.95
C GLY A 540 -10.10 -9.19 5.06
N ALA A 541 -9.43 -10.34 4.81
CA ALA A 541 -8.55 -10.99 5.77
C ALA A 541 -7.19 -10.29 5.95
N THR A 542 -6.59 -9.81 4.86
CA THR A 542 -5.26 -9.17 4.84
C THR A 542 -5.32 -7.63 4.94
N ASN A 543 -6.48 -7.04 5.25
CA ASN A 543 -6.70 -5.59 5.24
C ASN A 543 -6.25 -4.91 3.93
N ASN A 544 -6.67 -5.46 2.78
CA ASN A 544 -6.21 -5.09 1.42
C ASN A 544 -4.69 -5.29 1.19
N PHE A 545 -4.10 -6.36 1.76
CA PHE A 545 -2.67 -6.66 1.72
C PHE A 545 -1.80 -5.59 2.41
N ASP A 546 -2.28 -5.13 3.57
CA ASP A 546 -1.55 -4.28 4.50
C ASP A 546 -0.21 -4.92 4.89
N SER A 547 0.87 -4.14 4.86
CA SER A 547 2.25 -4.54 5.18
C SER A 547 2.44 -5.32 6.48
N VAL A 548 1.58 -5.09 7.50
CA VAL A 548 1.63 -5.79 8.79
C VAL A 548 0.94 -7.17 8.73
N PHE A 549 0.08 -7.39 7.73
CA PHE A 549 -0.72 -8.59 7.53
C PHE A 549 -0.40 -9.33 6.20
N ILE A 550 0.75 -9.04 5.58
CA ILE A 550 1.26 -9.82 4.45
C ILE A 550 1.71 -11.19 4.97
N ILE A 551 0.98 -12.23 4.59
CA ILE A 551 1.31 -13.63 4.85
C ILE A 551 2.65 -13.95 4.15
N GLY A 552 3.61 -14.52 4.88
CA GLY A 552 4.86 -15.01 4.28
C GLY A 552 6.00 -13.98 4.14
N VAL A 553 6.01 -12.88 4.90
CA VAL A 553 7.21 -12.00 5.03
C VAL A 553 8.28 -12.67 5.91
N GLY A 554 8.80 -13.79 5.42
CA GLY A 554 9.81 -14.64 6.06
C GLY A 554 10.82 -15.24 5.09
N GLY A 555 10.77 -14.85 3.81
CA GLY A 555 11.62 -15.36 2.73
C GLY A 555 13.11 -14.98 2.87
N PHE A 556 13.84 -15.66 3.75
CA PHE A 556 15.28 -15.51 3.97
C PHE A 556 16.12 -15.62 2.68
N GLU A 557 15.60 -16.26 1.63
CA GLU A 557 16.26 -16.37 0.33
C GLU A 557 16.17 -15.09 -0.51
N TYR A 558 15.15 -14.24 -0.36
CA TYR A 558 15.08 -12.94 -1.04
C TYR A 558 16.31 -12.07 -0.67
N TYR A 559 16.67 -12.07 0.62
CA TYR A 559 17.85 -11.37 1.15
C TYR A 559 19.19 -12.00 0.72
N ARG A 560 19.18 -13.27 0.25
CA ARG A 560 20.38 -13.98 -0.25
C ARG A 560 20.55 -13.96 -1.77
N ARG A 561 19.46 -13.89 -2.55
CA ARG A 561 19.49 -14.05 -4.02
C ARG A 561 18.90 -12.88 -4.83
N GLN A 562 18.20 -11.92 -4.21
CA GLN A 562 17.56 -10.76 -4.87
C GLN A 562 16.66 -11.10 -6.08
N GLN A 563 16.03 -12.28 -6.09
CA GLN A 563 15.12 -12.72 -7.15
C GLN A 563 13.85 -13.33 -6.55
N LEU A 564 12.69 -12.84 -6.99
CA LEU A 564 11.39 -13.45 -6.74
C LEU A 564 11.21 -14.65 -7.69
N THR A 565 10.87 -15.81 -7.14
CA THR A 565 10.64 -17.05 -7.90
C THR A 565 9.59 -17.90 -7.20
N GLU A 566 8.93 -18.80 -7.92
CA GLU A 566 8.00 -19.79 -7.32
C GLU A 566 8.63 -20.56 -6.14
N LYS A 567 9.95 -20.71 -6.12
CA LYS A 567 10.70 -21.38 -5.06
C LYS A 567 10.99 -20.50 -3.83
N SER A 568 11.07 -19.17 -3.96
CA SER A 568 11.06 -18.28 -2.79
C SER A 568 9.70 -18.30 -2.11
N ASP A 569 8.62 -18.43 -2.89
CA ASP A 569 7.25 -18.43 -2.37
C ASP A 569 6.95 -19.73 -1.62
N VAL A 570 7.42 -20.87 -2.15
CA VAL A 570 7.44 -22.17 -1.43
C VAL A 570 8.20 -22.08 -0.09
N TYR A 571 9.35 -21.38 -0.04
CA TYR A 571 10.08 -21.21 1.22
C TYR A 571 9.26 -20.39 2.22
N SER A 572 8.69 -19.26 1.79
CA SER A 572 7.82 -18.44 2.65
C SER A 572 6.59 -19.21 3.14
N PHE A 573 6.00 -20.09 2.33
CA PHE A 573 4.92 -20.98 2.75
C PHE A 573 5.38 -21.98 3.83
N GLY A 574 6.59 -22.53 3.70
CA GLY A 574 7.22 -23.35 4.74
C GLY A 574 7.40 -22.65 6.09
N VAL A 575 7.61 -21.33 6.09
CA VAL A 575 7.63 -20.50 7.32
C VAL A 575 6.24 -20.46 7.96
N VAL A 576 5.18 -20.22 7.16
CA VAL A 576 3.79 -20.15 7.65
C VAL A 576 3.33 -21.48 8.27
N LEU A 577 3.72 -22.62 7.68
CA LEU A 577 3.46 -23.93 8.29
C LEU A 577 4.11 -24.09 9.68
N CYS A 578 5.29 -23.48 9.88
CA CYS A 578 5.94 -23.45 11.19
C CYS A 578 5.27 -22.47 12.17
N GLU A 579 4.75 -21.33 11.71
CA GLU A 579 3.98 -20.39 12.54
C GLU A 579 2.71 -21.05 13.11
N ILE A 580 1.96 -21.75 12.25
CA ILE A 580 0.74 -22.49 12.61
C ILE A 580 1.05 -23.52 13.72
N LEU A 581 2.07 -24.35 13.50
CA LEU A 581 2.45 -25.44 14.41
C LEU A 581 3.02 -24.95 15.76
N CYS A 582 3.69 -23.80 15.78
CA CYS A 582 4.46 -23.32 16.94
C CYS A 582 3.84 -22.12 17.68
N ALA A 583 2.72 -21.56 17.20
CA ALA A 583 2.08 -20.35 17.74
C ALA A 583 3.01 -19.12 17.87
N ARG A 584 4.05 -19.04 17.01
CA ARG A 584 5.20 -18.16 17.20
C ARG A 584 5.48 -17.34 15.93
N PRO A 585 5.81 -16.04 16.03
CA PRO A 585 6.14 -15.23 14.86
C PRO A 585 7.47 -15.70 14.19
N PRO A 586 7.65 -15.48 12.87
CA PRO A 586 8.83 -15.92 12.11
C PRO A 586 10.16 -15.40 12.65
N ILE A 587 10.16 -14.17 13.16
CA ILE A 587 11.30 -13.50 13.77
C ILE A 587 10.89 -13.04 15.16
N SER A 588 11.61 -13.53 16.17
CA SER A 588 11.40 -13.15 17.57
C SER A 588 12.75 -12.70 18.16
N ARG A 589 12.82 -11.43 18.55
CA ARG A 589 14.06 -10.76 19.01
C ARG A 589 14.31 -10.89 20.53
N THR A 590 13.47 -11.66 21.22
CA THR A 590 13.40 -11.81 22.68
C THR A 590 13.94 -13.14 23.20
N VAL A 591 14.65 -13.90 22.34
CA VAL A 591 15.17 -15.24 22.59
C VAL A 591 16.65 -15.34 22.23
N ASP A 592 17.29 -16.46 22.58
CA ASP A 592 18.67 -16.77 22.18
C ASP A 592 18.87 -16.66 20.66
N LYS A 593 20.08 -16.24 20.26
CA LYS A 593 20.49 -16.00 18.86
C LYS A 593 20.17 -17.18 17.90
N ALA A 594 20.23 -18.41 18.38
CA ALA A 594 19.89 -19.61 17.59
C ALA A 594 18.37 -19.81 17.34
N GLN A 595 17.52 -19.20 18.17
CA GLN A 595 16.06 -19.33 18.13
C GLN A 595 15.35 -18.15 17.45
N VAL A 596 16.10 -17.12 17.03
CA VAL A 596 15.55 -15.85 16.50
C VAL A 596 14.73 -16.06 15.22
N SER A 597 15.21 -16.94 14.33
CA SER A 597 14.48 -17.40 13.13
C SER A 597 13.70 -18.67 13.46
N LEU A 598 12.37 -18.62 13.32
CA LEU A 598 11.50 -19.77 13.57
C LEU A 598 11.82 -20.94 12.62
N ALA A 599 12.04 -20.66 11.33
CA ALA A 599 12.37 -21.67 10.33
C ALA A 599 13.67 -22.42 10.68
N SER A 600 14.73 -21.69 11.01
CA SER A 600 16.03 -22.27 11.37
C SER A 600 15.94 -23.07 12.68
N TRP A 601 15.15 -22.60 13.65
CA TRP A 601 14.92 -23.28 14.92
C TRP A 601 14.08 -24.55 14.76
N ALA A 602 13.03 -24.52 13.93
CA ALA A 602 12.21 -25.68 13.62
C ALA A 602 13.01 -26.77 12.90
N GLN A 603 13.85 -26.38 11.92
CA GLN A 603 14.79 -27.30 11.28
C GLN A 603 15.80 -27.91 12.27
N GLN A 604 16.29 -27.13 13.24
CA GLN A 604 17.18 -27.66 14.27
C GLN A 604 16.46 -28.62 15.23
N CYS A 605 15.24 -28.30 15.66
CA CYS A 605 14.45 -29.15 16.55
C CYS A 605 13.95 -30.43 15.84
N HIS A 606 13.67 -30.37 14.54
CA HIS A 606 13.40 -31.55 13.72
C HIS A 606 14.62 -32.46 13.62
N LYS A 607 15.79 -31.93 13.22
CA LYS A 607 17.05 -32.68 13.14
C LYS A 607 17.49 -33.30 14.47
N ASN A 608 17.15 -32.65 15.60
CA ASN A 608 17.48 -33.11 16.94
C ASN A 608 16.38 -33.99 17.59
N GLY A 609 15.32 -34.38 16.87
CA GLY A 609 14.23 -35.21 17.42
C GLY A 609 13.43 -34.55 18.55
N THR A 610 13.51 -33.22 18.68
CA THR A 610 12.93 -32.43 19.78
C THR A 610 11.78 -31.52 19.36
N LEU A 611 11.27 -31.65 18.13
CA LEU A 611 10.22 -30.80 17.57
C LEU A 611 8.97 -30.69 18.47
N TYR A 612 8.59 -31.77 19.16
CA TYR A 612 7.47 -31.78 20.12
C TYR A 612 7.55 -30.69 21.21
N LYS A 613 8.75 -30.19 21.52
CA LYS A 613 8.99 -29.12 22.49
C LYS A 613 8.58 -27.74 21.98
N ILE A 614 8.61 -27.53 20.66
CA ILE A 614 8.30 -26.23 20.02
C ILE A 614 6.89 -26.17 19.43
N ILE A 615 6.23 -27.32 19.25
CA ILE A 615 4.77 -27.39 18.99
C ILE A 615 4.04 -26.68 20.12
N ASP A 616 3.04 -25.87 19.77
CA ASP A 616 2.16 -25.18 20.72
C ASP A 616 1.60 -26.16 21.78
N PRO A 617 1.73 -25.87 23.08
CA PRO A 617 1.02 -26.57 24.15
C PRO A 617 -0.48 -26.83 23.90
N PHE A 618 -1.19 -25.99 23.14
CA PHE A 618 -2.60 -26.23 22.80
C PHE A 618 -2.83 -27.29 21.70
N LEU A 619 -1.85 -27.54 20.84
CA LEU A 619 -1.89 -28.56 19.78
C LEU A 619 -1.24 -29.88 20.21
N ARG A 620 -0.31 -29.84 21.16
CA ARG A 620 0.43 -31.01 21.67
C ARG A 620 -0.52 -32.06 22.23
N GLY A 621 -0.58 -33.22 21.58
CA GLY A 621 -1.46 -34.33 21.96
C GLY A 621 -2.88 -34.27 21.39
N LYS A 622 -3.15 -33.36 20.45
CA LYS A 622 -4.43 -33.26 19.70
C LYS A 622 -4.25 -33.35 18.17
N ILE A 623 -3.12 -33.89 17.74
CA ILE A 623 -2.81 -34.14 16.32
C ILE A 623 -2.35 -35.60 16.25
N ALA A 624 -2.90 -36.39 15.34
CA ALA A 624 -2.51 -37.77 15.10
C ALA A 624 -0.98 -37.83 14.79
N PRO A 625 -0.23 -38.77 15.38
CA PRO A 625 1.23 -38.84 15.19
C PRO A 625 1.66 -38.91 13.71
N GLU A 626 0.86 -39.61 12.90
CA GLU A 626 1.03 -39.79 11.45
C GLU A 626 0.79 -38.48 10.69
N CYS A 627 -0.30 -37.76 11.00
CA CYS A 627 -0.58 -36.42 10.47
C CYS A 627 0.53 -35.44 10.84
N LEU A 628 0.87 -35.34 12.13
CA LEU A 628 1.91 -34.44 12.64
C LEU A 628 3.26 -34.69 11.96
N LYS A 629 3.63 -35.96 11.78
CA LYS A 629 4.82 -36.36 11.02
C LYS A 629 4.72 -35.89 9.57
N LYS A 630 3.60 -36.13 8.89
CA LYS A 630 3.40 -35.77 7.49
C LYS A 630 3.43 -34.26 7.26
N PHE A 631 2.74 -33.49 8.09
CA PHE A 631 2.77 -32.03 8.11
C PHE A 631 4.20 -31.49 8.33
N THR A 632 4.95 -32.10 9.26
CA THR A 632 6.35 -31.77 9.51
C THR A 632 7.24 -32.02 8.28
N GLU A 633 7.08 -33.15 7.58
CA GLU A 633 7.82 -33.45 6.34
C GLU A 633 7.58 -32.38 5.26
N VAL A 634 6.34 -31.90 5.11
CA VAL A 634 6.00 -30.81 4.18
C VAL A 634 6.67 -29.50 4.60
N ALA A 635 6.52 -29.08 5.87
CA ALA A 635 7.11 -27.84 6.37
C ALA A 635 8.64 -27.83 6.22
N MET A 636 9.32 -28.95 6.53
CA MET A 636 10.78 -29.04 6.46
C MET A 636 11.30 -29.10 5.01
N SER A 637 10.59 -29.77 4.09
CA SER A 637 10.96 -29.82 2.67
C SER A 637 10.73 -28.49 1.93
N CYS A 638 9.75 -27.68 2.37
CA CYS A 638 9.60 -26.30 1.89
C CYS A 638 10.77 -25.40 2.30
N LEU A 639 11.41 -25.65 3.44
CA LEU A 639 12.45 -24.79 4.03
C LEU A 639 13.91 -25.14 3.61
N LEU A 640 14.12 -26.03 2.64
CA LEU A 640 15.47 -26.42 2.19
C LEU A 640 16.27 -25.21 1.64
N ASP A 641 17.59 -25.16 1.91
CA ASP A 641 18.47 -24.08 1.42
C ASP A 641 18.59 -24.06 -0.12
N ASP A 642 18.46 -25.21 -0.80
CA ASP A 642 18.38 -25.27 -2.26
C ASP A 642 16.93 -25.25 -2.76
N GLY A 643 16.56 -24.18 -3.48
CA GLY A 643 15.23 -24.03 -4.08
C GLY A 643 14.88 -25.08 -5.15
N THR A 644 15.85 -25.80 -5.71
CA THR A 644 15.61 -26.88 -6.67
C THR A 644 15.17 -28.18 -6.00
N GLU A 645 15.55 -28.40 -4.73
CA GLU A 645 15.14 -29.57 -3.94
C GLU A 645 13.76 -29.39 -3.26
N ARG A 646 13.31 -28.13 -3.08
CA ARG A 646 11.97 -27.84 -2.56
C ARG A 646 10.88 -28.42 -3.48
N PRO A 647 9.73 -28.88 -2.95
CA PRO A 647 8.58 -29.34 -3.76
C PRO A 647 7.95 -28.24 -4.64
N SER A 648 6.99 -28.61 -5.49
CA SER A 648 6.08 -27.62 -6.12
C SER A 648 4.87 -27.34 -5.21
N MET A 649 4.17 -26.22 -5.44
CA MET A 649 2.93 -25.92 -4.71
C MET A 649 1.84 -26.99 -4.90
N GLY A 650 1.83 -27.71 -6.04
CA GLY A 650 0.93 -28.84 -6.25
C GLY A 650 1.26 -30.04 -5.36
N ASP A 651 2.54 -30.37 -5.22
CA ASP A 651 2.98 -31.45 -4.31
C ASP A 651 2.69 -31.09 -2.85
N ILE A 652 2.86 -29.81 -2.48
CA ILE A 652 2.59 -29.30 -1.13
C ILE A 652 1.11 -29.46 -0.78
N VAL A 653 0.20 -29.01 -1.65
CA VAL A 653 -1.25 -29.19 -1.44
C VAL A 653 -1.59 -30.67 -1.28
N TRP A 654 -1.14 -31.53 -2.20
CA TRP A 654 -1.42 -32.96 -2.14
C TRP A 654 -0.90 -33.63 -0.85
N ASN A 655 0.30 -33.28 -0.38
CA ASN A 655 0.84 -33.85 0.86
C ASN A 655 0.15 -33.31 2.13
N LEU A 656 -0.50 -32.12 2.08
CA LEU A 656 -1.30 -31.58 3.17
C LEU A 656 -2.72 -32.16 3.18
N GLU A 657 -3.33 -32.37 2.00
CA GLU A 657 -4.57 -33.14 1.86
C GLU A 657 -4.40 -34.56 2.44
N PHE A 658 -3.28 -35.22 2.12
CA PHE A 658 -2.95 -36.53 2.70
C PHE A 658 -2.65 -36.47 4.21
N ALA A 659 -2.10 -35.37 4.74
CA ALA A 659 -1.93 -35.19 6.18
C ALA A 659 -3.30 -35.07 6.90
N LEU A 660 -4.26 -34.37 6.30
CA LEU A 660 -5.63 -34.26 6.81
C LEU A 660 -6.36 -35.62 6.80
N GLU A 661 -6.16 -36.44 5.77
CA GLU A 661 -6.70 -37.81 5.70
C GLU A 661 -6.13 -38.71 6.82
N LEU A 662 -4.84 -38.53 7.18
CA LEU A 662 -4.20 -39.20 8.33
C LEU A 662 -4.71 -38.72 9.70
N GLU A 663 -5.21 -37.49 9.80
CA GLU A 663 -5.88 -37.02 11.02
C GLU A 663 -7.26 -37.66 11.17
N THR A 664 -8.09 -37.57 10.11
CA THR A 664 -9.48 -38.08 10.12
C THR A 664 -9.53 -39.60 10.32
N SER A 665 -8.57 -40.35 9.79
CA SER A 665 -8.48 -41.81 10.00
C SER A 665 -7.93 -42.22 11.37
N GLY A 666 -7.45 -41.28 12.18
CA GLY A 666 -7.08 -41.53 13.59
C GLY A 666 -8.28 -41.56 14.54
N GLU A 667 -9.36 -40.82 14.24
CA GLU A 667 -10.52 -40.68 15.13
C GLU A 667 -11.43 -41.93 15.16
N GLU A 668 -11.47 -42.75 14.11
CA GLU A 668 -12.25 -44.00 14.09
C GLU A 668 -11.70 -45.10 15.03
N GLY A 669 -10.60 -44.84 15.75
CA GLY A 669 -9.88 -45.83 16.55
C GLY A 669 -10.33 -46.04 18.01
N PHE A 670 -11.09 -45.11 18.62
CA PHE A 670 -11.30 -45.10 20.09
C PHE A 670 -12.70 -44.66 20.58
N GLU A 671 -13.74 -45.47 20.29
CA GLU A 671 -14.95 -45.52 21.14
C GLU A 671 -15.14 -46.93 21.73
N ALA A 672 -14.89 -47.10 23.04
CA ALA A 672 -15.46 -48.20 23.84
C ALA A 672 -15.30 -48.02 25.38
N ASN A 673 -16.43 -47.65 26.01
CA ASN A 673 -16.93 -48.13 27.31
C ASN A 673 -16.52 -47.52 28.67
N ASP A 674 -17.60 -47.44 29.48
CA ASP A 674 -17.76 -47.40 30.94
C ASP A 674 -17.26 -46.21 31.77
N ALA A 675 -18.21 -45.65 32.53
CA ALA A 675 -18.03 -44.56 33.48
C ALA A 675 -18.16 -45.08 34.93
N ILE A 676 -17.29 -44.59 35.82
CA ILE A 676 -17.40 -44.73 37.28
C ILE A 676 -16.99 -43.39 37.91
N GLU A 677 -17.81 -42.86 38.81
CA GLU A 677 -17.50 -41.67 39.63
C GLU A 677 -16.69 -42.06 40.88
N VAL A 678 -15.59 -41.34 41.18
CA VAL A 678 -14.96 -41.23 42.51
C VAL A 678 -14.35 -39.83 42.68
N ASP A 679 -14.24 -39.37 43.93
CA ASP A 679 -13.87 -38.02 44.39
C ASP A 679 -12.39 -37.57 44.23
N ILE A 680 -12.19 -36.31 44.64
CA ILE A 680 -10.99 -35.45 44.73
C ILE A 680 -9.84 -36.07 45.56
N ASP A 681 -8.57 -35.88 45.16
CA ASP A 681 -7.45 -35.43 46.03
C ASP A 681 -6.13 -35.15 45.24
N ASP A 682 -5.03 -34.86 45.96
CA ASP A 682 -3.92 -33.96 45.60
C ASP A 682 -2.66 -34.55 44.88
N GLU A 683 -1.85 -33.62 44.36
CA GLU A 683 -0.42 -33.73 43.95
C GLU A 683 0.07 -34.71 42.83
N SER A 684 1.34 -34.52 42.45
CA SER A 684 2.07 -35.13 41.30
C SER A 684 3.24 -36.02 41.81
N PRO A 685 4.21 -36.55 41.01
CA PRO A 685 4.35 -36.62 39.53
C PRO A 685 4.85 -37.98 38.96
N LEU A 686 4.58 -38.24 37.67
CA LEU A 686 5.43 -39.07 36.78
C LEU A 686 5.85 -38.20 35.58
N LYS A 687 7.09 -38.11 35.08
CA LYS A 687 8.33 -38.89 35.21
C LYS A 687 8.41 -40.19 34.37
N ASN A 688 9.24 -40.10 33.33
CA ASN A 688 9.73 -41.15 32.43
C ASN A 688 8.73 -41.78 31.44
N MET A 689 8.82 -41.37 30.18
CA MET A 689 9.17 -42.34 29.14
C MET A 689 10.33 -41.75 28.32
N ALA A 690 11.38 -42.54 28.10
CA ALA A 690 12.58 -42.12 27.38
C ALA A 690 12.59 -42.71 25.97
N PHE A 691 13.46 -42.17 25.12
CA PHE A 691 13.69 -42.70 23.77
C PHE A 691 14.15 -44.17 23.82
N GLU A 692 13.56 -45.01 22.99
CA GLU A 692 14.33 -46.08 22.36
C GLU A 692 14.84 -45.55 21.01
N ASP A 693 16.13 -45.70 20.80
CA ASP A 693 16.87 -45.33 19.60
C ASP A 693 17.22 -46.62 18.86
N ASP A 694 16.68 -46.82 17.66
CA ASP A 694 17.06 -47.91 16.76
C ASP A 694 18.02 -47.37 15.69
N SER A 695 19.28 -47.19 16.08
CA SER A 695 20.32 -46.59 15.26
C SER A 695 21.39 -47.59 14.81
N GLY A 696 21.48 -47.80 13.49
CA GLY A 696 22.60 -48.46 12.82
C GLY A 696 22.66 -50.01 12.96
N GLU A 697 23.40 -50.73 12.12
CA GLU A 697 24.30 -50.30 11.04
C GLU A 697 24.34 -51.34 9.90
N VAL A 698 24.78 -50.91 8.71
CA VAL A 698 25.62 -51.76 7.86
C VAL A 698 26.89 -51.01 7.46
N PHE A 699 27.82 -50.95 8.42
CA PHE A 699 29.28 -50.94 8.28
C PHE A 699 30.00 -50.00 7.29
N SER A 700 30.90 -49.21 7.86
CA SER A 700 32.05 -48.61 7.17
C SER A 700 33.25 -49.57 7.13
N SER A 701 34.11 -49.44 6.10
CA SER A 701 35.44 -50.06 5.93
C SER A 701 35.91 -49.80 4.48
N ILE A 702 37.15 -49.53 4.08
CA ILE A 702 38.49 -49.13 4.60
C ILE A 702 39.15 -48.52 3.32
N GLY A 703 40.07 -47.56 3.24
CA GLY A 703 40.95 -46.83 4.15
C GLY A 703 42.19 -46.39 3.32
N ASP A 704 42.68 -45.17 3.55
CA ASP A 704 43.93 -44.52 3.06
C ASP A 704 44.65 -44.94 1.75
N HIS A 705 44.93 -43.95 0.87
CA HIS A 705 46.33 -43.54 0.55
C HIS A 705 46.45 -42.23 -0.28
N VAL A 706 46.93 -41.16 0.40
CA VAL A 706 48.09 -40.30 0.00
C VAL A 706 48.11 -39.52 -1.35
N LEU A 707 48.23 -38.17 -1.23
CA LEU A 707 48.66 -37.15 -2.24
C LEU A 707 47.70 -36.89 -3.43
N ASN A 708 47.39 -35.66 -3.87
CA ASN A 708 47.67 -34.27 -3.42
C ASN A 708 46.59 -33.33 -4.09
N SER A 709 46.45 -31.99 -3.97
CA SER A 709 47.32 -30.86 -3.56
C SER A 709 46.52 -29.65 -3.01
N THR A 710 47.28 -28.65 -2.55
CA THR A 710 47.05 -27.17 -2.41
C THR A 710 46.01 -26.53 -3.36
N SER A 711 45.28 -25.45 -3.00
CA SER A 711 45.72 -24.30 -2.19
C SER A 711 44.72 -23.65 -1.23
N THR A 712 45.28 -22.93 -0.25
CA THR A 712 44.65 -22.33 0.94
C THR A 712 44.36 -20.84 0.80
N THR A 713 43.27 -20.36 1.40
CA THR A 713 43.27 -19.09 2.17
C THR A 713 42.17 -19.08 3.23
N THR A 714 42.55 -18.86 4.49
CA THR A 714 41.65 -18.61 5.63
C THR A 714 41.76 -17.16 6.08
N PHE A 715 40.68 -16.60 6.63
CA PHE A 715 40.76 -15.51 7.60
C PHE A 715 39.66 -15.65 8.66
N SER A 716 39.99 -15.28 9.89
CA SER A 716 39.21 -15.59 11.10
C SER A 716 38.34 -14.40 11.54
N LEU A 717 37.16 -14.69 12.09
CA LEU A 717 36.38 -13.73 12.89
C LEU A 717 36.66 -13.95 14.38
N THR A 718 36.94 -12.88 15.12
CA THR A 718 37.09 -12.86 16.58
C THR A 718 35.97 -12.06 17.22
N THR A 719 35.40 -12.54 18.32
CA THR A 719 34.21 -11.98 18.98
C THR A 719 34.53 -11.30 20.31
N SER A 720 34.03 -10.08 20.49
CA SER A 720 33.91 -9.33 21.75
C SER A 720 33.11 -8.05 21.47
N ASP A 721 32.18 -7.55 22.28
CA ASP A 721 31.56 -8.07 23.51
C ASP A 721 30.09 -7.59 23.59
N GLU A 722 29.31 -8.14 24.51
CA GLU A 722 27.93 -7.71 24.76
C GLU A 722 27.85 -6.65 25.88
N GLN A 723 26.99 -5.65 25.71
CA GLN A 723 26.34 -5.00 26.85
C GLN A 723 24.96 -4.48 26.49
N SER A 724 23.99 -4.70 27.38
CA SER A 724 22.58 -4.40 27.19
C SER A 724 22.09 -3.38 28.22
N PHE A 725 21.11 -2.58 27.83
CA PHE A 725 20.22 -1.89 28.77
C PHE A 725 18.81 -1.86 28.19
N ALA A 726 17.79 -1.97 29.05
CA ALA A 726 16.41 -2.12 28.62
C ALA A 726 15.41 -1.49 29.60
N SER A 727 14.41 -0.81 29.04
CA SER A 727 13.12 -0.47 29.65
C SER A 727 12.08 -0.57 28.53
N LYS A 728 11.09 -1.47 28.55
CA LYS A 728 9.97 -1.59 29.50
C LYS A 728 9.18 -0.29 29.64
N ASP A 729 8.26 -0.08 28.70
CA ASP A 729 6.80 -0.21 28.92
C ASP A 729 6.18 -0.64 27.57
N SER A 730 5.41 -1.73 27.42
CA SER A 730 4.31 -2.34 28.22
C SER A 730 2.92 -2.01 27.65
N ASP A 731 2.58 -2.67 26.55
CA ASP A 731 1.26 -3.20 26.20
C ASP A 731 0.00 -2.33 26.42
N ARG A 732 -0.54 -1.77 25.33
CA ARG A 732 -2.01 -1.74 25.14
C ARG A 732 -2.47 -1.58 23.68
N LEU A 733 -3.67 -2.13 23.41
CA LEU A 733 -4.53 -1.88 22.24
C LEU A 733 -4.07 -2.45 20.88
N MET A 734 -3.90 -3.77 20.81
CA MET A 734 -4.18 -4.53 19.58
C MET A 734 -5.68 -4.64 19.33
N SER A 735 -6.14 -4.51 18.07
CA SER A 735 -7.54 -4.72 17.69
C SER A 735 -7.72 -5.36 16.30
N LYS A 736 -7.76 -6.69 16.29
CA LYS A 736 -8.48 -7.56 15.33
C LYS A 736 -8.28 -7.30 13.81
N ALA A 737 -7.31 -8.02 13.23
CA ALA A 737 -7.37 -8.51 11.85
C ALA A 737 -7.51 -10.06 11.86
N VAL A 738 -7.73 -10.70 10.71
CA VAL A 738 -8.21 -12.12 10.68
C VAL A 738 -7.22 -13.13 11.27
N PHE A 739 -5.91 -12.89 11.21
CA PHE A 739 -4.91 -13.75 11.88
C PHE A 739 -4.72 -13.46 13.38
N SER A 740 -5.53 -12.59 14.00
CA SER A 740 -5.56 -12.45 15.46
C SER A 740 -5.90 -13.75 16.19
N GLN A 741 -6.47 -14.73 15.49
CA GLN A 741 -6.70 -16.08 16.01
C GLN A 741 -5.49 -17.03 15.94
N ILE A 742 -4.31 -16.62 15.42
CA ILE A 742 -3.08 -17.40 15.64
C ILE A 742 -2.64 -17.34 17.12
N GLY A 743 -3.06 -16.31 17.87
CA GLY A 743 -2.97 -16.27 19.33
C GLY A 743 -4.17 -16.90 20.05
N ASP A 744 -5.17 -17.41 19.33
CA ASP A 744 -6.39 -18.02 19.87
C ASP A 744 -6.26 -19.56 19.76
N PRO A 745 -6.44 -20.32 20.86
CA PRO A 745 -6.48 -21.78 20.82
C PRO A 745 -7.68 -22.41 20.11
N GLN A 746 -8.66 -21.63 19.66
CA GLN A 746 -9.86 -22.12 18.95
C GLN A 746 -9.87 -21.83 17.44
N GLY A 747 -8.88 -21.11 16.92
CA GLY A 747 -8.76 -20.76 15.48
C GLY A 747 -7.66 -21.49 14.73
N ARG A 748 -7.14 -22.58 15.30
CA ARG A 748 -6.02 -23.42 14.81
C ARG A 748 -6.24 -24.86 15.24
#